data_AF-A0A956ETS4-F1
#
_entry.id   AF-A0A956ETS4-F1
#
_cell.length_a   1.000
_cell.length_b   1.000
_cell.length_c   1.000
_cell.angle_alpha   90.00
_cell.angle_beta   90.00
_cell.angle_gamma   90.00
#
_symmetry.space_group_name_H-M   'P 1'
#
loop_
_entity.id
_entity.type
_entity.pdbx_description
1 polymer ?
#
loop_
_entity_poly.entity_id
_entity_poly.type
_entity_poly.pdbx_seq_one_letter_code
_entity_poly.pdbx_strand_id
1 'polypeptide(L)'
;MIANDIRKELIAGGGNSVALKLSGYSVSLSEEDARAIRDNPLEFRAGAIGPDNTVFPGMTDPSHALHQQPYAQCQLLYDEALTDAERAYALGCFLHGSTDAIAHHYVNYMSGETFTLTPITSARQSSWDNVVRHIVAESQIQKAAYEQSPSAFGAGTLAHTIPQGFVLRTYFGTQNPVWLAMTEHARAKFEAAKSANPGASFVSIVNSAELPAADHLALAPFYIEEIDRERLDIRLDIETRIAELQDPSTADGFELGVTAGSDGQLGTPDDQTDCDFSCPVLFSTYKTYVAMLTPRFDANNQPLPSAFDKLSEKLHDDLYGFMPAYAQTVTGLSTELNSPLTPGAPQFSLSKSRLGVLMQPMKDWANNITNLDYETVAQAVLPQWYLDLQSTLETLGINIPPADIIRAVFDPIVQPIKDTLKDKAIDLAEEYVGTLIDELEAKEDAVLSEYDTRLSAAADPNLNGTALDNLFDSGLYAHAFNIAAVTFADHRMVVPASGDQGPASFDASHTPAWMQPGVCDYLRPAVFPLGIDTKALLSVRKDGTDHPATITEDAPVECHSGKLESFAPNASTADCAVTDLAALILDPGHQGSVSRAFPPGLSDAPATCLNVAVPGLPDPPANPSGGAGGTAGTAGTGGDAGNPSGGSAGASGSPGNNASGGGDDGGCGCRTTGGGDSHGSTALLFGLGLLALRRRRRG
;
A
#
# COMPACT_ATOMS: atom_id res chain seq x y z
N MET A 1 5.99 19.81 -9.71
CA MET A 1 6.65 20.75 -10.66
C MET A 1 7.22 20.04 -11.88
N ILE A 2 8.11 19.04 -11.72
CA ILE A 2 8.78 18.32 -12.82
C ILE A 2 7.80 17.78 -13.87
N ALA A 3 6.62 17.30 -13.45
CA ALA A 3 5.55 16.88 -14.38
C ALA A 3 5.21 17.95 -15.44
N ASN A 4 5.12 19.22 -15.01
CA ASN A 4 4.84 20.32 -15.91
C ASN A 4 6.02 20.62 -16.84
N ASP A 5 7.26 20.46 -16.35
CA ASP A 5 8.45 20.73 -17.14
C ASP A 5 8.68 19.65 -18.20
N ILE A 6 8.47 18.37 -17.86
CA ILE A 6 8.46 17.27 -18.84
C ILE A 6 7.45 17.57 -19.95
N ARG A 7 6.22 17.94 -19.58
CA ARG A 7 5.19 18.29 -20.55
C ARG A 7 5.57 19.49 -21.42
N LYS A 8 6.18 20.54 -20.84
CA LYS A 8 6.65 21.71 -21.60
C LYS A 8 7.73 21.31 -22.61
N GLU A 9 8.68 20.48 -22.20
CA GLU A 9 9.74 19.99 -23.09
C GLU A 9 9.17 19.13 -24.22
N LEU A 10 8.20 18.25 -23.94
CA LEU A 10 7.51 17.49 -25.00
C LEU A 10 6.85 18.40 -26.04
N ILE A 11 6.17 19.46 -25.60
CA ILE A 11 5.54 20.44 -26.50
C ILE A 11 6.60 21.19 -27.31
N ALA A 12 7.70 21.60 -26.68
CA ALA A 12 8.80 22.30 -27.34
C ALA A 12 9.55 21.40 -28.34
N GLY A 13 9.70 20.12 -28.01
CA GLY A 13 10.38 19.08 -28.80
C GLY A 13 9.54 18.49 -29.92
N GLY A 14 8.48 19.17 -30.37
CA GLY A 14 7.66 18.72 -31.50
C GLY A 14 6.62 17.64 -31.16
N GLY A 15 6.40 17.36 -29.87
CA GLY A 15 5.32 16.51 -29.39
C GLY A 15 5.76 15.18 -28.79
N ASN A 16 7.02 14.76 -28.98
CA ASN A 16 7.52 13.45 -28.52
C ASN A 16 8.99 13.44 -28.07
N SER A 17 9.71 14.56 -28.07
CA SER A 17 11.12 14.64 -27.67
C SER A 17 11.29 15.45 -26.40
N VAL A 18 12.16 14.99 -25.50
CA VAL A 18 12.52 15.67 -24.25
C VAL A 18 14.03 15.86 -24.20
N ALA A 19 14.47 17.12 -24.14
CA ALA A 19 15.88 17.44 -23.93
C ALA A 19 16.29 17.19 -22.48
N LEU A 20 17.38 16.44 -22.28
CA LEU A 20 17.94 16.18 -20.97
C LEU A 20 18.67 17.41 -20.45
N LYS A 21 18.53 17.68 -19.16
CA LYS A 21 19.17 18.78 -18.45
C LYS A 21 20.66 18.47 -18.28
N LEU A 22 21.49 19.48 -18.52
CA LEU A 22 22.94 19.49 -18.31
C LEU A 22 23.78 18.49 -19.14
N SER A 23 23.19 17.64 -19.99
CA SER A 23 23.93 16.60 -20.72
C SER A 23 23.97 16.76 -22.25
N GLY A 24 23.13 17.63 -22.83
CA GLY A 24 23.08 17.87 -24.28
C GLY A 24 22.44 16.75 -25.10
N TYR A 25 21.95 15.69 -24.45
CA TYR A 25 21.18 14.62 -25.08
C TYR A 25 19.68 14.92 -25.08
N SER A 26 18.93 14.18 -25.88
CA SER A 26 17.47 14.22 -25.89
C SER A 26 16.93 12.83 -26.13
N VAL A 27 15.84 12.47 -25.47
CA VAL A 27 15.17 11.19 -25.68
C VAL A 27 13.83 11.37 -26.36
N SER A 28 13.41 10.35 -27.11
CA SER A 28 12.09 10.32 -27.74
C SER A 28 11.19 9.32 -27.02
N LEU A 29 9.97 9.76 -26.70
CA LEU A 29 8.91 8.92 -26.15
C LEU A 29 8.11 8.29 -27.28
N SER A 30 7.39 7.21 -26.97
CA SER A 30 6.35 6.70 -27.87
C SER A 30 5.27 7.78 -28.09
N GLU A 31 4.65 7.81 -29.28
CA GLU A 31 3.57 8.78 -29.54
C GLU A 31 2.40 8.63 -28.56
N GLU A 32 2.13 7.41 -28.11
CA GLU A 32 1.05 7.14 -27.17
C GLU A 32 1.35 7.73 -25.78
N ASP A 33 2.55 7.54 -25.24
CA ASP A 33 2.93 8.07 -23.93
C ASP A 33 3.05 9.59 -23.97
N ALA A 34 3.65 10.12 -25.05
CA ALA A 34 3.77 11.55 -25.24
C ALA A 34 2.39 12.23 -25.36
N ARG A 35 1.44 11.61 -26.09
CA ARG A 35 0.05 12.06 -26.17
C ARG A 35 -0.63 12.01 -24.81
N ALA A 36 -0.52 10.90 -24.07
CA ALA A 36 -1.11 10.75 -22.75
C ALA A 36 -0.66 11.88 -21.79
N ILE A 37 0.66 12.12 -21.70
CA ILE A 37 1.24 13.18 -20.85
C ILE A 37 0.79 14.58 -21.28
N ARG A 38 0.81 14.86 -22.60
CA ARG A 38 0.50 16.19 -23.14
C ARG A 38 -0.97 16.56 -22.98
N ASP A 39 -1.85 15.61 -23.26
CA ASP A 39 -3.28 15.83 -23.43
C ASP A 39 -4.07 15.55 -22.13
N ASN A 40 -3.51 14.78 -21.19
CA ASN A 40 -4.11 14.50 -19.86
C ASN A 40 -3.18 14.95 -18.70
N PRO A 41 -2.85 16.26 -18.61
CA PRO A 41 -1.88 16.76 -17.63
C PRO A 41 -2.38 16.75 -16.18
N LEU A 42 -3.70 16.66 -15.94
CA LEU A 42 -4.26 16.63 -14.59
C LEU A 42 -4.04 15.25 -13.96
N GLU A 43 -4.26 14.20 -14.73
CA GLU A 43 -4.07 12.80 -14.34
C GLU A 43 -2.59 12.45 -14.25
N PHE A 44 -1.74 12.94 -15.18
CA PHE A 44 -0.29 12.77 -15.07
C PHE A 44 0.27 13.37 -13.78
N ARG A 45 -0.18 14.58 -13.40
CA ARG A 45 0.18 15.19 -12.12
C ARG A 45 -0.37 14.42 -10.93
N ALA A 46 -1.60 13.92 -11.01
CA ALA A 46 -2.19 13.12 -9.94
C ALA A 46 -1.45 11.81 -9.72
N GLY A 47 -0.97 11.16 -10.79
CA GLY A 47 -0.15 9.96 -10.71
C GLY A 47 1.23 10.22 -10.12
N ALA A 48 1.81 11.41 -10.35
CA ALA A 48 3.06 11.84 -9.75
C ALA A 48 2.98 12.13 -8.24
N ILE A 49 1.77 12.11 -7.68
CA ILE A 49 1.47 12.14 -6.24
C ILE A 49 0.82 10.79 -5.84
N GLY A 50 0.44 9.97 -6.82
CA GLY A 50 -0.51 8.87 -6.71
C GLY A 50 -0.12 7.79 -5.70
N PRO A 51 1.14 7.31 -5.72
CA PRO A 51 1.62 6.35 -4.73
C PRO A 51 1.49 6.87 -3.30
N ASP A 52 1.81 8.14 -3.05
CA ASP A 52 1.66 8.79 -1.73
C ASP A 52 0.21 9.07 -1.35
N ASN A 53 -0.68 9.17 -2.34
CA ASN A 53 -2.10 9.43 -2.13
C ASN A 53 -2.84 8.18 -1.68
N THR A 54 -2.44 7.00 -2.16
CA THR A 54 -2.98 5.71 -1.70
C THR A 54 -2.38 5.31 -0.34
N VAL A 55 -1.28 5.95 0.05
CA VAL A 55 -0.78 6.00 1.42
C VAL A 55 -1.69 6.93 2.20
N PHE A 56 -2.46 6.36 3.13
CA PHE A 56 -2.94 7.20 4.22
C PHE A 56 -1.72 7.81 4.90
N PRO A 57 -1.62 9.13 5.11
CA PRO A 57 -0.35 9.72 5.48
C PRO A 57 0.14 9.05 6.76
N GLY A 58 1.29 8.38 6.69
CA GLY A 58 1.83 7.60 7.79
C GLY A 58 1.69 6.09 7.83
N MET A 59 0.99 5.52 6.88
CA MET A 59 0.85 4.09 6.76
C MET A 59 1.67 3.69 5.54
N THR A 60 2.89 3.14 5.71
CA THR A 60 3.63 2.58 4.57
C THR A 60 2.70 1.62 3.86
N ASP A 61 2.31 1.95 2.64
CA ASP A 61 1.63 1.01 1.77
C ASP A 61 2.70 0.14 1.11
N PRO A 62 2.48 -1.19 0.95
CA PRO A 62 3.31 -2.05 0.13
C PRO A 62 3.67 -1.47 -1.26
N SER A 63 2.96 -0.46 -1.77
CA SER A 63 3.29 0.17 -3.05
C SER A 63 4.70 0.76 -3.18
N HIS A 64 5.26 1.28 -2.08
CA HIS A 64 6.59 1.88 -2.09
C HIS A 64 7.71 0.84 -2.05
N ALA A 65 7.37 -0.43 -1.78
CA ALA A 65 8.33 -1.50 -1.65
C ALA A 65 7.70 -2.85 -2.05
N LEU A 66 6.94 -2.87 -3.15
CA LEU A 66 6.16 -4.04 -3.58
C LEU A 66 7.09 -5.24 -3.79
N HIS A 67 7.21 -6.13 -2.81
CA HIS A 67 8.27 -7.16 -2.75
C HIS A 67 9.67 -6.57 -3.00
N GLN A 68 9.90 -5.35 -2.52
CA GLN A 68 11.06 -4.55 -2.81
C GLN A 68 11.28 -4.31 -4.32
N GLN A 69 10.22 -4.16 -5.12
CA GLN A 69 10.29 -3.86 -6.55
C GLN A 69 9.25 -2.78 -6.89
N PRO A 70 9.42 -1.55 -6.40
CA PRO A 70 8.35 -0.55 -6.42
C PRO A 70 7.93 -0.13 -7.83
N TYR A 71 8.86 -0.17 -8.80
CA TYR A 71 8.56 0.10 -10.21
C TYR A 71 7.69 -0.97 -10.89
N ALA A 72 7.60 -2.18 -10.32
CA ALA A 72 6.70 -3.20 -10.83
C ALA A 72 5.24 -2.76 -10.70
N GLN A 73 4.88 -2.05 -9.63
CA GLN A 73 3.54 -1.49 -9.49
C GLN A 73 3.23 -0.47 -10.59
N CYS A 74 4.14 0.47 -10.86
CA CYS A 74 3.93 1.45 -11.91
C CYS A 74 3.77 0.78 -13.28
N GLN A 75 4.53 -0.30 -13.53
CA GLN A 75 4.37 -1.11 -14.74
C GLN A 75 3.01 -1.81 -14.79
N LEU A 76 2.56 -2.44 -13.70
CA LEU A 76 1.24 -3.08 -13.63
C LEU A 76 0.10 -2.06 -13.84
N LEU A 77 0.20 -0.86 -13.25
CA LEU A 77 -0.75 0.23 -13.52
C LEU A 77 -0.73 0.62 -15.01
N TYR A 78 0.44 0.73 -15.60
CA TYR A 78 0.58 1.07 -17.01
C TYR A 78 -0.06 0.01 -17.92
N ASP A 79 0.12 -1.26 -17.60
CA ASP A 79 -0.43 -2.39 -18.35
C ASP A 79 -1.97 -2.49 -18.18
N GLU A 80 -2.51 -2.06 -17.04
CA GLU A 80 -3.95 -2.04 -16.73
C GLU A 80 -4.70 -0.78 -17.23
N ALA A 81 -3.97 0.18 -17.80
CA ALA A 81 -4.56 1.41 -18.30
C ALA A 81 -5.35 1.17 -19.60
N LEU A 82 -6.62 1.56 -19.62
CA LEU A 82 -7.54 1.37 -20.75
C LEU A 82 -7.77 2.66 -21.56
N THR A 83 -7.35 3.81 -21.01
CA THR A 83 -7.52 5.13 -21.66
C THR A 83 -6.26 5.97 -21.53
N ASP A 84 -6.12 7.01 -22.35
CA ASP A 84 -4.97 7.94 -22.28
C ASP A 84 -4.88 8.64 -20.91
N ALA A 85 -6.01 8.90 -20.24
CA ALA A 85 -6.06 9.50 -18.91
C ALA A 85 -5.52 8.55 -17.83
N GLU A 86 -5.90 7.27 -17.90
CA GLU A 86 -5.38 6.23 -17.00
C GLU A 86 -3.89 5.97 -17.26
N ARG A 87 -3.47 5.93 -18.54
CA ARG A 87 -2.06 5.80 -18.91
C ARG A 87 -1.25 6.99 -18.41
N ALA A 88 -1.78 8.21 -18.52
CA ALA A 88 -1.13 9.40 -17.96
C ALA A 88 -0.94 9.27 -16.45
N TYR A 89 -1.95 8.79 -15.70
CA TYR A 89 -1.80 8.53 -14.27
C TYR A 89 -0.72 7.47 -13.98
N ALA A 90 -0.68 6.37 -14.73
CA ALA A 90 0.36 5.34 -14.58
C ALA A 90 1.78 5.86 -14.90
N LEU A 91 1.94 6.66 -15.96
CA LEU A 91 3.19 7.38 -16.25
C LEU A 91 3.55 8.36 -15.12
N GLY A 92 2.56 8.93 -14.45
CA GLY A 92 2.75 9.72 -13.24
C GLY A 92 3.38 8.89 -12.10
N CYS A 93 2.99 7.62 -11.91
CA CYS A 93 3.64 6.73 -10.93
C CYS A 93 5.14 6.59 -11.22
N PHE A 94 5.51 6.40 -12.50
CA PHE A 94 6.92 6.38 -12.90
C PHE A 94 7.62 7.71 -12.64
N LEU A 95 6.93 8.84 -12.84
CA LEU A 95 7.48 10.15 -12.52
C LEU A 95 7.82 10.25 -11.03
N HIS A 96 6.86 9.93 -10.17
CA HIS A 96 7.02 9.93 -8.71
C HIS A 96 8.22 9.08 -8.30
N GLY A 97 8.23 7.79 -8.65
CA GLY A 97 9.32 6.90 -8.26
C GLY A 97 10.68 7.37 -8.76
N SER A 98 10.74 7.86 -10.01
CA SER A 98 11.98 8.34 -10.62
C SER A 98 12.50 9.62 -9.94
N THR A 99 11.62 10.52 -9.52
CA THR A 99 12.03 11.73 -8.79
C THR A 99 12.44 11.41 -7.37
N ASP A 100 11.74 10.50 -6.73
CA ASP A 100 11.96 10.12 -5.32
C ASP A 100 13.25 9.33 -5.17
N ALA A 101 13.57 8.47 -6.14
CA ALA A 101 14.88 7.84 -6.26
C ALA A 101 16.06 8.81 -6.12
N ILE A 102 15.93 10.02 -6.67
CA ILE A 102 16.95 11.05 -6.64
C ILE A 102 16.81 11.91 -5.38
N ALA A 103 15.59 12.36 -5.07
CA ALA A 103 15.31 13.20 -3.93
C ALA A 103 15.68 12.49 -2.61
N HIS A 104 15.31 11.22 -2.44
CA HIS A 104 15.60 10.47 -1.23
C HIS A 104 17.07 10.15 -1.02
N HIS A 105 17.89 10.14 -2.07
CA HIS A 105 19.33 10.08 -1.85
C HIS A 105 19.85 11.35 -1.15
N TYR A 106 19.33 12.52 -1.51
CA TYR A 106 19.57 13.77 -0.77
C TYR A 106 18.90 13.77 0.61
N VAL A 107 17.62 13.42 0.70
CA VAL A 107 16.86 13.45 1.96
C VAL A 107 17.49 12.51 2.99
N ASN A 108 17.87 11.29 2.61
CA ASN A 108 18.51 10.33 3.50
C ASN A 108 19.90 10.80 3.98
N TYR A 109 20.63 11.54 3.14
CA TYR A 109 21.87 12.21 3.58
C TYR A 109 21.58 13.31 4.62
N MET A 110 20.56 14.14 4.38
CA MET A 110 20.21 15.22 5.31
C MET A 110 19.69 14.67 6.65
N SER A 111 18.81 13.67 6.62
CA SER A 111 18.31 12.98 7.82
C SER A 111 19.40 12.20 8.55
N GLY A 112 20.42 11.71 7.83
CA GLY A 112 21.43 10.81 8.35
C GLY A 112 20.91 9.38 8.53
N GLU A 113 19.73 9.06 7.99
CA GLU A 113 19.11 7.74 8.04
C GLU A 113 18.32 7.48 6.76
N THR A 114 18.16 6.21 6.37
CA THR A 114 17.25 5.85 5.28
C THR A 114 15.80 5.94 5.74
N PHE A 115 14.88 6.30 4.85
CA PHE A 115 13.46 6.23 5.18
C PHE A 115 13.07 4.77 5.47
N THR A 116 12.70 4.50 6.73
CA THR A 116 12.14 3.22 7.15
C THR A 116 10.97 3.49 8.07
N LEU A 117 9.77 3.14 7.60
CA LEU A 117 8.56 3.16 8.43
C LEU A 117 8.39 1.88 9.27
N THR A 118 9.34 0.93 9.15
CA THR A 118 9.39 -0.27 10.02
C THR A 118 10.56 -0.15 10.99
N PRO A 119 10.38 0.53 12.13
CA PRO A 119 11.45 0.75 13.08
C PRO A 119 12.00 -0.56 13.64
N ILE A 120 13.31 -0.74 13.47
CA ILE A 120 14.08 -1.95 13.80
C ILE A 120 14.18 -2.19 15.32
N THR A 121 13.85 -1.16 16.13
CA THR A 121 13.84 -1.26 17.60
C THR A 121 12.59 -0.60 18.19
N SER A 122 12.17 -1.05 19.38
CA SER A 122 11.04 -0.45 20.10
C SER A 122 11.27 1.03 20.46
N ALA A 123 12.53 1.46 20.59
CA ALA A 123 12.87 2.87 20.80
C ALA A 123 12.63 3.72 19.54
N ARG A 124 12.78 3.12 18.35
CA ARG A 124 12.45 3.76 17.07
C ARG A 124 10.96 3.65 16.73
N GLN A 125 10.25 2.65 17.26
CA GLN A 125 8.79 2.50 17.11
C GLN A 125 7.99 3.69 17.65
N SER A 126 8.53 4.40 18.65
CA SER A 126 7.90 5.60 19.21
C SER A 126 8.49 6.92 18.66
N SER A 127 9.45 6.87 17.74
CA SER A 127 10.18 8.07 17.30
C SER A 127 9.71 8.55 15.94
N TRP A 128 9.05 9.72 15.94
CA TRP A 128 8.69 10.48 14.75
C TRP A 128 9.86 11.21 14.09
N ASP A 129 11.04 11.15 14.70
CA ASP A 129 12.21 11.92 14.29
C ASP A 129 12.60 11.67 12.83
N ASN A 130 12.58 10.39 12.39
CA ASN A 130 12.94 10.05 11.02
C ASN A 130 11.95 10.68 10.02
N VAL A 131 10.64 10.53 10.25
CA VAL A 131 9.59 11.07 9.36
C VAL A 131 9.62 12.59 9.32
N VAL A 132 9.73 13.24 10.48
CA VAL A 132 9.85 14.71 10.58
C VAL A 132 11.06 15.20 9.78
N ARG A 133 12.22 14.56 9.96
CA ARG A 133 13.45 14.91 9.23
C ARG A 133 13.29 14.83 7.71
N HIS A 134 12.62 13.80 7.22
CA HIS A 134 12.36 13.63 5.79
C HIS A 134 11.45 14.73 5.24
N ILE A 135 10.31 14.98 5.89
CA ILE A 135 9.36 16.02 5.50
C ILE A 135 10.03 17.40 5.46
N VAL A 136 10.88 17.72 6.44
CA VAL A 136 11.61 19.00 6.49
C VAL A 136 12.61 19.11 5.34
N ALA A 137 13.35 18.06 5.02
CA ALA A 137 14.30 18.07 3.89
C ALA A 137 13.57 18.21 2.52
N GLU A 138 12.48 17.47 2.31
CA GLU A 138 11.66 17.57 1.11
C GLU A 138 11.05 18.97 0.96
N SER A 139 10.61 19.53 2.07
CA SER A 139 10.05 20.87 2.12
C SER A 139 11.08 21.97 1.82
N GLN A 140 12.36 21.78 2.15
CA GLN A 140 13.42 22.68 1.70
C GLN A 140 13.56 22.69 0.17
N ILE A 141 13.43 21.53 -0.49
CA ILE A 141 13.40 21.43 -1.96
C ILE A 141 12.19 22.20 -2.52
N GLN A 142 11.01 21.97 -1.94
CA GLN A 142 9.77 22.65 -2.36
C GLN A 142 9.88 24.17 -2.20
N LYS A 143 10.39 24.64 -1.06
CA LYS A 143 10.62 26.05 -0.77
C LYS A 143 11.62 26.67 -1.76
N ALA A 144 12.75 26.00 -2.00
CA ALA A 144 13.75 26.45 -2.96
C ALA A 144 13.19 26.59 -4.38
N ALA A 145 12.38 25.62 -4.81
CA ALA A 145 11.67 25.67 -6.08
C ALA A 145 10.66 26.83 -6.14
N TYR A 146 9.92 27.06 -5.06
CA TYR A 146 8.97 28.17 -4.96
C TYR A 146 9.66 29.53 -5.02
N GLU A 147 10.75 29.73 -4.28
CA GLU A 147 11.48 31.00 -4.24
C GLU A 147 12.06 31.38 -5.60
N GLN A 148 12.53 30.39 -6.38
CA GLN A 148 13.04 30.61 -7.73
C GLN A 148 11.95 30.69 -8.80
N SER A 149 10.79 30.04 -8.60
CA SER A 149 9.69 30.00 -9.56
C SER A 149 8.30 30.03 -8.91
N PRO A 150 7.87 31.16 -8.32
CA PRO A 150 6.61 31.21 -7.57
C PRO A 150 5.37 30.86 -8.41
N SER A 151 5.38 31.20 -9.71
CA SER A 151 4.27 30.91 -10.62
C SER A 151 4.08 29.41 -10.90
N ALA A 152 5.10 28.58 -10.65
CA ALA A 152 5.02 27.13 -10.75
C ALA A 152 4.11 26.51 -9.67
N PHE A 153 3.77 27.27 -8.63
CA PHE A 153 2.96 26.83 -7.49
C PHE A 153 1.59 27.53 -7.43
N GLY A 154 1.13 28.10 -8.55
CA GLY A 154 -0.23 28.63 -8.67
C GLY A 154 -1.28 27.52 -8.81
N ALA A 155 -2.54 27.84 -8.46
CA ALA A 155 -3.65 26.88 -8.45
C ALA A 155 -3.81 26.08 -9.76
N GLY A 156 -3.73 26.72 -10.93
CA GLY A 156 -3.82 26.00 -12.21
C GLY A 156 -2.64 25.06 -12.47
N THR A 157 -1.45 25.41 -11.97
CA THR A 157 -0.20 24.65 -12.15
C THR A 157 -0.11 23.44 -11.21
N LEU A 158 -0.80 23.49 -10.08
CA LEU A 158 -0.90 22.39 -9.10
C LEU A 158 -2.18 21.57 -9.21
N ALA A 159 -3.20 22.07 -9.93
CA ALA A 159 -4.44 21.33 -10.17
C ALA A 159 -4.14 19.92 -10.72
N HIS A 160 -4.84 18.92 -10.23
CA HIS A 160 -4.69 17.54 -10.66
C HIS A 160 -6.03 16.82 -10.50
N THR A 161 -6.17 15.64 -11.10
CA THR A 161 -7.41 14.87 -11.05
C THR A 161 -7.07 13.39 -10.95
N ILE A 162 -7.46 12.78 -9.83
CA ILE A 162 -7.29 11.34 -9.63
C ILE A 162 -8.39 10.62 -10.41
N PRO A 163 -8.06 9.71 -11.35
CA PRO A 163 -9.05 8.91 -12.05
C PRO A 163 -9.61 7.85 -11.09
N GLN A 164 -10.59 8.23 -10.26
CA GLN A 164 -11.09 7.39 -9.16
C GLN A 164 -11.54 5.99 -9.63
N GLY A 165 -12.21 5.89 -10.79
CA GLY A 165 -12.62 4.58 -11.33
C GLY A 165 -11.44 3.68 -11.71
N PHE A 166 -10.30 4.26 -12.10
CA PHE A 166 -9.07 3.51 -12.35
C PHE A 166 -8.44 3.06 -11.05
N VAL A 167 -8.27 3.98 -10.09
CA VAL A 167 -7.70 3.68 -8.77
C VAL A 167 -8.51 2.59 -8.06
N LEU A 168 -9.84 2.70 -8.03
CA LEU A 168 -10.70 1.69 -7.43
C LEU A 168 -10.57 0.33 -8.14
N ARG A 169 -10.46 0.32 -9.47
CA ARG A 169 -10.30 -0.91 -10.24
C ARG A 169 -8.96 -1.59 -10.00
N THR A 170 -7.86 -0.83 -9.91
CA THR A 170 -6.51 -1.38 -9.80
C THR A 170 -6.11 -1.67 -8.36
N TYR A 171 -6.29 -0.71 -7.47
CA TYR A 171 -5.87 -0.81 -6.07
C TYR A 171 -6.88 -1.51 -5.16
N PHE A 172 -8.13 -1.73 -5.60
CA PHE A 172 -9.16 -2.36 -4.78
C PHE A 172 -9.96 -3.44 -5.51
N GLY A 173 -9.59 -3.77 -6.75
CA GLY A 173 -10.15 -4.92 -7.46
C GLY A 173 -9.42 -6.20 -7.05
N THR A 174 -10.08 -7.13 -6.36
CA THR A 174 -9.46 -8.35 -5.79
C THR A 174 -8.87 -9.33 -6.82
N GLN A 175 -9.19 -9.12 -8.10
CA GLN A 175 -8.65 -9.88 -9.24
C GLN A 175 -7.64 -9.08 -10.05
N ASN A 176 -7.42 -7.81 -9.72
CA ASN A 176 -6.50 -6.95 -10.47
C ASN A 176 -5.05 -7.29 -10.12
N PRO A 177 -4.13 -7.37 -11.11
CA PRO A 177 -2.72 -7.65 -10.86
C PRO A 177 -2.05 -6.70 -9.84
N VAL A 178 -2.42 -5.42 -9.84
CA VAL A 178 -1.88 -4.42 -8.90
C VAL A 178 -2.24 -4.80 -7.46
N TRP A 179 -3.54 -4.98 -7.18
CA TRP A 179 -4.01 -5.39 -5.86
C TRP A 179 -3.43 -6.75 -5.42
N LEU A 180 -3.38 -7.73 -6.33
CA LEU A 180 -2.86 -9.06 -6.04
C LEU A 180 -1.41 -9.01 -5.57
N ALA A 181 -0.58 -8.21 -6.25
CA ALA A 181 0.80 -8.02 -5.84
C ALA A 181 0.86 -7.28 -4.49
N MET A 182 0.16 -6.14 -4.35
CA MET A 182 0.22 -5.32 -3.13
C MET A 182 -0.22 -6.08 -1.88
N THR A 183 -1.20 -6.97 -2.01
CA THR A 183 -1.82 -7.66 -0.88
C THR A 183 -1.27 -9.06 -0.63
N GLU A 184 -0.35 -9.59 -1.43
CA GLU A 184 0.11 -10.98 -1.34
C GLU A 184 0.51 -11.37 0.10
N HIS A 185 1.39 -10.58 0.74
CA HIS A 185 1.85 -10.84 2.10
C HIS A 185 0.74 -10.70 3.15
N ALA A 186 -0.06 -9.63 3.06
CA ALA A 186 -1.16 -9.38 3.97
C ALA A 186 -2.20 -10.51 3.93
N ARG A 187 -2.55 -10.97 2.72
CA ARG A 187 -3.44 -12.12 2.49
C ARG A 187 -2.87 -13.40 3.07
N ALA A 188 -1.59 -13.68 2.82
CA ALA A 188 -0.94 -14.88 3.36
C ALA A 188 -0.98 -14.91 4.89
N LYS A 189 -0.73 -13.78 5.55
CA LYS A 189 -0.87 -13.64 7.02
C LYS A 189 -2.31 -13.84 7.49
N PHE A 190 -3.28 -13.22 6.81
CA PHE A 190 -4.69 -13.37 7.14
C PHE A 190 -5.15 -14.84 7.01
N GLU A 191 -4.80 -15.51 5.91
CA GLU A 191 -5.16 -16.92 5.68
C GLU A 191 -4.46 -17.87 6.65
N ALA A 192 -3.21 -17.58 7.03
CA ALA A 192 -2.50 -18.32 8.06
C ALA A 192 -3.20 -18.19 9.43
N ALA A 193 -3.63 -16.98 9.79
CA ALA A 193 -4.39 -16.71 11.01
C ALA A 193 -5.75 -17.43 11.02
N LYS A 194 -6.47 -17.42 9.88
CA LYS A 194 -7.73 -18.16 9.67
C LYS A 194 -7.52 -19.67 9.83
N SER A 195 -6.47 -20.20 9.21
CA SER A 195 -6.12 -21.62 9.28
C SER A 195 -5.71 -22.07 10.69
N ALA A 196 -5.03 -21.22 11.44
CA ALA A 196 -4.62 -21.48 12.82
C ALA A 196 -5.79 -21.45 13.82
N ASN A 197 -6.89 -20.77 13.48
CA ASN A 197 -8.04 -20.56 14.35
C ASN A 197 -9.37 -20.97 13.67
N PRO A 198 -9.56 -22.26 13.34
CA PRO A 198 -10.76 -22.71 12.66
C PRO A 198 -12.02 -22.43 13.51
N GLY A 199 -13.02 -21.79 12.90
CA GLY A 199 -14.27 -21.41 13.57
C GLY A 199 -14.19 -20.15 14.44
N ALA A 200 -13.05 -19.46 14.47
CA ALA A 200 -12.95 -18.15 15.10
C ALA A 200 -13.73 -17.09 14.30
N SER A 201 -14.25 -16.08 14.99
CA SER A 201 -14.96 -14.97 14.34
C SER A 201 -14.00 -14.13 13.47
N PHE A 202 -14.56 -13.42 12.49
CA PHE A 202 -13.80 -12.49 11.64
C PHE A 202 -12.91 -11.54 12.46
N VAL A 203 -13.45 -10.89 13.49
CA VAL A 203 -12.69 -9.99 14.38
C VAL A 203 -11.51 -10.70 15.04
N SER A 204 -11.70 -11.96 15.46
CA SER A 204 -10.64 -12.74 16.07
C SER A 204 -9.53 -13.05 15.06
N ILE A 205 -9.89 -13.40 13.83
CA ILE A 205 -8.94 -13.67 12.75
C ILE A 205 -8.13 -12.42 12.44
N VAL A 206 -8.80 -11.29 12.18
CA VAL A 206 -8.19 -9.98 11.91
C VAL A 206 -7.22 -9.59 13.01
N ASN A 207 -7.60 -9.70 14.27
CA ASN A 207 -6.73 -9.35 15.40
C ASN A 207 -5.53 -10.30 15.52
N SER A 208 -5.69 -11.58 15.19
CA SER A 208 -4.59 -12.56 15.24
C SER A 208 -3.63 -12.49 14.06
N ALA A 209 -4.01 -11.84 12.95
CA ALA A 209 -3.18 -11.71 11.77
C ALA A 209 -2.03 -10.70 11.93
N GLU A 210 -2.07 -9.86 12.98
CA GLU A 210 -1.04 -8.85 13.31
C GLU A 210 -0.66 -7.98 12.10
N LEU A 211 -1.68 -7.55 11.34
CA LEU A 211 -1.50 -6.71 10.18
C LEU A 211 -1.37 -5.23 10.58
N PRO A 212 -0.52 -4.45 9.89
CA PRO A 212 -0.52 -2.99 10.01
C PRO A 212 -1.81 -2.39 9.41
N ALA A 213 -2.06 -1.13 9.73
CA ALA A 213 -3.27 -0.42 9.30
C ALA A 213 -3.38 -0.29 7.76
N ALA A 214 -2.27 -0.07 7.04
CA ALA A 214 -2.25 -0.06 5.58
C ALA A 214 -2.75 -1.39 4.98
N ASP A 215 -2.30 -2.51 5.53
CA ASP A 215 -2.70 -3.85 5.07
C ASP A 215 -4.20 -4.10 5.32
N HIS A 216 -4.75 -3.62 6.44
CA HIS A 216 -6.20 -3.71 6.68
C HIS A 216 -7.01 -2.90 5.66
N LEU A 217 -6.53 -1.72 5.26
CA LEU A 217 -7.14 -0.90 4.23
C LEU A 217 -7.05 -1.58 2.86
N ALA A 218 -5.89 -2.12 2.49
CA ALA A 218 -5.69 -2.82 1.23
C ALA A 218 -6.53 -4.11 1.14
N LEU A 219 -6.72 -4.81 2.26
CA LEU A 219 -7.58 -5.99 2.35
C LEU A 219 -9.07 -5.68 2.54
N ALA A 220 -9.46 -4.43 2.71
CA ALA A 220 -10.86 -4.06 2.88
C ALA A 220 -11.81 -4.62 1.80
N PRO A 221 -11.51 -4.61 0.48
CA PRO A 221 -12.37 -5.26 -0.51
C PRO A 221 -12.46 -6.78 -0.32
N PHE A 222 -11.38 -7.43 0.10
CA PHE A 222 -11.37 -8.85 0.40
C PHE A 222 -12.22 -9.18 1.65
N TYR A 223 -12.15 -8.35 2.69
CA TYR A 223 -13.03 -8.49 3.86
C TYR A 223 -14.51 -8.36 3.49
N ILE A 224 -14.84 -7.42 2.59
CA ILE A 224 -16.20 -7.23 2.10
C ILE A 224 -16.64 -8.42 1.22
N GLU A 225 -15.76 -9.02 0.41
CA GLU A 225 -16.09 -10.23 -0.36
C GLU A 225 -16.32 -11.48 0.52
N GLU A 226 -15.63 -11.62 1.65
CA GLU A 226 -15.94 -12.70 2.61
C GLU A 226 -17.37 -12.57 3.15
N ILE A 227 -17.89 -11.35 3.33
CA ILE A 227 -19.29 -11.11 3.73
C ILE A 227 -20.26 -11.66 2.70
N ASP A 228 -19.99 -11.49 1.40
CA ASP A 228 -20.89 -12.00 0.37
C ASP A 228 -21.03 -13.52 0.44
N ARG A 229 -20.00 -14.22 0.93
CA ARG A 229 -20.10 -15.65 1.22
C ARG A 229 -20.87 -15.91 2.51
N GLU A 230 -20.59 -15.19 3.59
CA GLU A 230 -21.31 -15.32 4.88
C GLU A 230 -22.81 -15.00 4.75
N ARG A 231 -23.20 -14.09 3.84
CA ARG A 231 -24.61 -13.75 3.55
C ARG A 231 -25.38 -14.95 3.01
N LEU A 232 -24.74 -15.80 2.20
CA LEU A 232 -25.35 -17.04 1.71
C LEU A 232 -25.48 -18.06 2.84
N ASP A 233 -24.45 -18.19 3.67
CA ASP A 233 -24.46 -19.10 4.82
C ASP A 233 -25.57 -18.73 5.82
N ILE A 234 -25.78 -17.45 6.10
CA ILE A 234 -26.84 -17.00 7.02
C ILE A 234 -28.23 -17.28 6.47
N ARG A 235 -28.42 -17.16 5.16
CA ARG A 235 -29.68 -17.58 4.55
C ARG A 235 -29.92 -19.07 4.80
N LEU A 236 -28.89 -19.90 4.57
CA LEU A 236 -28.95 -21.34 4.82
C LEU A 236 -29.17 -21.66 6.30
N ASP A 237 -28.60 -20.88 7.22
CA ASP A 237 -28.80 -21.04 8.66
C ASP A 237 -30.24 -20.72 9.06
N ILE A 238 -30.85 -19.66 8.52
CA ILE A 238 -32.26 -19.33 8.73
C ILE A 238 -33.14 -20.45 8.17
N GLU A 239 -32.88 -20.91 6.94
CA GLU A 239 -33.63 -22.01 6.30
C GLU A 239 -33.51 -23.31 7.10
N THR A 240 -32.31 -23.64 7.58
CA THR A 240 -32.04 -24.80 8.44
C THR A 240 -32.77 -24.68 9.77
N ARG A 241 -32.74 -23.50 10.40
CA ARG A 241 -33.41 -23.27 11.68
C ARG A 241 -34.93 -23.32 11.54
N ILE A 242 -35.50 -22.81 10.46
CA ILE A 242 -36.92 -22.98 10.14
C ILE A 242 -37.24 -24.48 10.05
N ALA A 243 -36.43 -25.26 9.33
CA ALA A 243 -36.65 -26.71 9.19
C ALA A 243 -36.55 -27.46 10.53
N GLU A 244 -35.59 -27.11 11.39
CA GLU A 244 -35.48 -27.66 12.75
C GLU A 244 -36.72 -27.37 13.59
N LEU A 245 -37.22 -26.13 13.53
CA LEU A 245 -38.41 -25.67 14.26
C LEU A 245 -39.71 -26.30 13.73
N GLN A 246 -39.73 -26.72 12.47
CA GLN A 246 -40.83 -27.48 11.86
C GLN A 246 -40.78 -28.97 12.15
N ASP A 247 -39.61 -29.51 12.52
CA ASP A 247 -39.44 -30.94 12.75
C ASP A 247 -39.80 -31.32 14.21
N PRO A 248 -40.91 -32.04 14.44
CA PRO A 248 -41.31 -32.47 15.79
C PRO A 248 -40.37 -33.51 16.40
N SER A 249 -39.35 -33.98 15.67
CA SER A 249 -38.30 -34.85 16.19
C SER A 249 -37.17 -34.10 16.91
N THR A 250 -37.04 -32.79 16.67
CA THR A 250 -36.12 -31.92 17.41
C THR A 250 -36.75 -31.47 18.72
N ALA A 251 -35.93 -31.13 19.73
CA ALA A 251 -36.44 -30.65 21.01
C ALA A 251 -37.25 -29.35 20.85
N ASP A 252 -36.70 -28.40 20.09
CA ASP A 252 -37.33 -27.10 19.87
C ASP A 252 -38.57 -27.20 18.97
N GLY A 253 -38.55 -28.05 17.94
CA GLY A 253 -39.70 -28.26 17.06
C GLY A 253 -40.84 -29.03 17.73
N PHE A 254 -40.53 -29.99 18.62
CA PHE A 254 -41.52 -30.62 19.48
C PHE A 254 -42.16 -29.63 20.45
N GLU A 255 -41.37 -28.75 21.07
CA GLU A 255 -41.87 -27.72 21.96
C GLU A 255 -42.72 -26.70 21.21
N LEU A 256 -42.27 -26.27 20.01
CA LEU A 256 -42.96 -25.28 19.18
C LEU A 256 -44.30 -25.80 18.61
N GLY A 257 -44.33 -27.04 18.12
CA GLY A 257 -45.53 -27.67 17.59
C GLY A 257 -46.08 -26.97 16.35
N VAL A 258 -45.23 -26.69 15.35
CA VAL A 258 -45.66 -25.99 14.12
C VAL A 258 -46.60 -26.89 13.30
N THR A 259 -47.73 -26.32 12.86
CA THR A 259 -48.66 -26.95 11.92
C THR A 259 -49.03 -26.01 10.78
N ALA A 260 -49.29 -26.58 9.61
CA ALA A 260 -49.61 -25.81 8.42
C ALA A 260 -50.91 -25.00 8.62
N GLY A 261 -50.91 -23.78 8.08
CA GLY A 261 -52.05 -22.90 8.12
C GLY A 261 -53.19 -23.28 7.20
N SER A 262 -53.99 -22.28 6.85
CA SER A 262 -55.12 -22.41 5.94
C SER A 262 -54.71 -22.74 4.50
N ASP A 263 -53.48 -22.41 4.12
CA ASP A 263 -52.90 -22.72 2.81
C ASP A 263 -52.40 -24.18 2.69
N GLY A 264 -52.33 -24.91 3.81
CA GLY A 264 -51.88 -26.29 3.89
C GLY A 264 -50.38 -26.48 3.63
N GLN A 265 -49.58 -25.40 3.68
CA GLN A 265 -48.13 -25.43 3.51
C GLN A 265 -47.44 -25.02 4.82
N LEU A 266 -46.28 -25.62 5.09
CA LEU A 266 -45.42 -25.20 6.20
C LEU A 266 -44.40 -24.18 5.70
N GLY A 267 -43.99 -23.25 6.57
CA GLY A 267 -43.02 -22.21 6.24
C GLY A 267 -43.67 -21.00 5.60
N THR A 268 -44.93 -20.75 5.92
CA THR A 268 -45.71 -19.62 5.41
C THR A 268 -46.22 -18.76 6.58
N PRO A 269 -46.55 -17.48 6.33
CA PRO A 269 -46.97 -16.58 7.39
C PRO A 269 -48.19 -17.06 8.22
N ASP A 270 -49.04 -17.94 7.68
CA ASP A 270 -50.27 -18.44 8.32
C ASP A 270 -50.11 -19.75 9.11
N ASP A 271 -48.90 -20.28 9.26
CA ASP A 271 -48.61 -21.42 10.15
C ASP A 271 -49.17 -21.21 11.57
N GLN A 272 -49.57 -22.30 12.24
CA GLN A 272 -50.00 -22.29 13.64
C GLN A 272 -48.92 -22.92 14.53
N THR A 273 -48.86 -22.55 15.81
CA THR A 273 -47.96 -23.18 16.79
C THR A 273 -48.72 -23.52 18.06
N ASP A 274 -48.28 -24.55 18.79
CA ASP A 274 -48.97 -25.04 19.99
C ASP A 274 -48.59 -24.26 21.27
N CYS A 275 -47.59 -23.39 21.19
CA CYS A 275 -47.02 -22.72 22.37
C CYS A 275 -46.83 -21.20 22.25
N ASP A 276 -47.62 -20.53 21.41
CA ASP A 276 -47.59 -19.07 21.16
C ASP A 276 -47.33 -18.21 22.42
N PHE A 277 -47.87 -18.59 23.59
CA PHE A 277 -47.69 -17.89 24.88
C PHE A 277 -46.72 -18.56 25.85
N SER A 278 -46.47 -19.87 25.72
CA SER A 278 -45.65 -20.65 26.67
C SER A 278 -44.19 -20.81 26.22
N CYS A 279 -43.89 -20.59 24.94
CA CYS A 279 -42.54 -20.65 24.35
C CYS A 279 -42.20 -19.37 23.55
N PRO A 280 -42.45 -18.16 24.07
CA PRO A 280 -42.51 -16.93 23.27
C PRO A 280 -41.23 -16.62 22.47
N VAL A 281 -40.07 -17.14 22.88
CA VAL A 281 -38.82 -17.05 22.10
C VAL A 281 -38.89 -17.88 20.82
N LEU A 282 -39.20 -19.18 20.92
CA LEU A 282 -39.27 -20.08 19.76
C LEU A 282 -40.33 -19.63 18.76
N PHE A 283 -41.50 -19.22 19.29
CA PHE A 283 -42.58 -18.65 18.49
C PHE A 283 -42.13 -17.40 17.72
N SER A 284 -41.55 -16.42 18.41
CA SER A 284 -41.11 -15.17 17.77
C SER A 284 -40.00 -15.42 16.74
N THR A 285 -39.03 -16.29 17.05
CA THR A 285 -37.95 -16.66 16.11
C THR A 285 -38.52 -17.29 14.85
N TYR A 286 -39.39 -18.29 14.97
CA TYR A 286 -40.00 -18.97 13.82
C TYR A 286 -40.74 -17.98 12.91
N LYS A 287 -41.66 -17.19 13.49
CA LYS A 287 -42.50 -16.26 12.72
C LYS A 287 -41.70 -15.15 12.06
N THR A 288 -40.68 -14.63 12.73
CA THR A 288 -39.78 -13.63 12.14
C THR A 288 -38.96 -14.22 10.99
N TYR A 289 -38.39 -15.42 11.14
CA TYR A 289 -37.57 -16.06 10.10
C TYR A 289 -38.38 -16.41 8.85
N VAL A 290 -39.57 -17.01 9.01
CA VAL A 290 -40.48 -17.29 7.90
C VAL A 290 -40.86 -16.00 7.17
N ALA A 291 -41.25 -14.96 7.90
CA ALA A 291 -41.62 -13.68 7.31
C ALA A 291 -40.45 -13.00 6.57
N MET A 292 -39.21 -13.16 7.05
CA MET A 292 -38.01 -12.61 6.41
C MET A 292 -37.74 -13.23 5.03
N LEU A 293 -37.97 -14.54 4.88
CA LEU A 293 -37.71 -15.29 3.64
C LEU A 293 -38.89 -15.34 2.68
N THR A 294 -40.11 -15.08 3.15
CA THR A 294 -41.31 -15.14 2.32
C THR A 294 -41.25 -14.12 1.17
N PRO A 295 -41.61 -14.50 -0.08
CA PRO A 295 -41.70 -13.57 -1.19
C PRO A 295 -42.66 -12.41 -0.88
N ARG A 296 -42.22 -11.18 -1.16
CA ARG A 296 -43.06 -10.00 -1.00
C ARG A 296 -43.73 -9.67 -2.33
N PHE A 297 -44.80 -8.89 -2.28
CA PHE A 297 -45.51 -8.45 -3.48
C PHE A 297 -45.80 -6.94 -3.40
N ASP A 298 -45.72 -6.26 -4.54
CA ASP A 298 -46.10 -4.86 -4.63
C ASP A 298 -47.63 -4.68 -4.72
N ALA A 299 -48.10 -3.42 -4.77
CA ALA A 299 -49.53 -3.11 -4.88
C ALA A 299 -50.20 -3.65 -6.15
N ASN A 300 -49.41 -4.06 -7.16
CA ASN A 300 -49.88 -4.67 -8.41
C ASN A 300 -49.66 -6.19 -8.44
N ASN A 301 -49.38 -6.80 -7.27
CA ASN A 301 -49.13 -8.23 -7.11
C ASN A 301 -47.91 -8.74 -7.90
N GLN A 302 -46.93 -7.87 -8.17
CA GLN A 302 -45.64 -8.27 -8.74
C GLN A 302 -44.71 -8.75 -7.64
N PRO A 303 -43.94 -9.83 -7.85
CA PRO A 303 -43.02 -10.35 -6.86
C PRO A 303 -41.88 -9.34 -6.61
N LEU A 304 -41.57 -9.15 -5.33
CA LEU A 304 -40.45 -8.39 -4.81
C LEU A 304 -39.45 -9.34 -4.13
N PRO A 305 -38.15 -8.97 -4.06
CA PRO A 305 -37.19 -9.70 -3.24
C PRO A 305 -37.69 -9.86 -1.80
N SER A 306 -37.33 -10.97 -1.16
CA SER A 306 -37.64 -11.20 0.25
C SER A 306 -37.10 -10.06 1.12
N ALA A 307 -37.58 -9.94 2.35
CA ALA A 307 -37.05 -8.93 3.25
C ALA A 307 -35.57 -9.20 3.55
N PHE A 308 -35.21 -10.47 3.75
CA PHE A 308 -33.83 -10.89 3.91
C PHE A 308 -32.97 -10.42 2.73
N ASP A 309 -33.37 -10.74 1.49
CA ASP A 309 -32.59 -10.39 0.30
C ASP A 309 -32.41 -8.88 0.17
N LYS A 310 -33.45 -8.09 0.47
CA LYS A 310 -33.37 -6.63 0.38
C LYS A 310 -32.48 -6.01 1.46
N LEU A 311 -32.55 -6.52 2.69
CA LEU A 311 -31.68 -6.07 3.79
C LEU A 311 -30.24 -6.45 3.51
N SER A 312 -30.03 -7.70 3.09
CA SER A 312 -28.75 -8.26 2.70
C SER A 312 -28.11 -7.46 1.56
N GLU A 313 -28.87 -7.13 0.50
CA GLU A 313 -28.42 -6.26 -0.60
C GLU A 313 -28.07 -4.85 -0.13
N LYS A 314 -28.92 -4.22 0.70
CA LYS A 314 -28.61 -2.91 1.27
C LYS A 314 -27.31 -2.93 2.08
N LEU A 315 -27.10 -4.00 2.86
CA LEU A 315 -25.92 -4.17 3.69
C LEU A 315 -24.65 -4.22 2.86
N HIS A 316 -24.70 -5.02 1.80
CA HIS A 316 -23.66 -5.09 0.77
C HIS A 316 -23.40 -3.70 0.18
N ASP A 317 -24.43 -2.99 -0.30
CA ASP A 317 -24.27 -1.65 -0.85
C ASP A 317 -23.63 -0.66 0.15
N ASP A 318 -24.05 -0.70 1.42
CA ASP A 318 -23.51 0.17 2.47
C ASP A 318 -22.03 -0.14 2.76
N LEU A 319 -21.64 -1.43 2.78
CA LEU A 319 -20.25 -1.87 2.96
C LEU A 319 -19.37 -1.46 1.77
N TYR A 320 -19.84 -1.70 0.55
CA TYR A 320 -19.15 -1.28 -0.68
C TYR A 320 -19.05 0.25 -0.81
N GLY A 321 -19.84 1.01 -0.04
CA GLY A 321 -19.69 2.45 0.12
C GLY A 321 -18.37 2.92 0.74
N PHE A 322 -17.58 2.02 1.35
CA PHE A 322 -16.28 2.36 1.95
C PHE A 322 -15.25 2.83 0.92
N MET A 323 -15.06 2.10 -0.19
CA MET A 323 -14.00 2.45 -1.15
C MET A 323 -14.22 3.81 -1.84
N PRO A 324 -15.45 4.15 -2.27
CA PRO A 324 -15.74 5.50 -2.76
C PRO A 324 -15.48 6.58 -1.70
N ALA A 325 -15.82 6.33 -0.42
CA ALA A 325 -15.56 7.27 0.66
C ALA A 325 -14.04 7.46 0.88
N TYR A 326 -13.28 6.38 0.87
CA TYR A 326 -11.82 6.40 0.93
C TYR A 326 -11.21 7.19 -0.24
N ALA A 327 -11.61 6.90 -1.48
CA ALA A 327 -11.11 7.61 -2.66
C ALA A 327 -11.42 9.11 -2.63
N GLN A 328 -12.58 9.51 -2.05
CA GLN A 328 -12.91 10.91 -1.81
C GLN A 328 -12.00 11.56 -0.76
N THR A 329 -11.74 10.88 0.36
CA THR A 329 -10.80 11.37 1.39
C THR A 329 -9.40 11.55 0.81
N VAL A 330 -8.89 10.57 0.06
CA VAL A 330 -7.59 10.65 -0.64
C VAL A 330 -7.56 11.84 -1.61
N THR A 331 -8.60 12.01 -2.42
CA THR A 331 -8.69 13.15 -3.34
C THR A 331 -8.66 14.49 -2.59
N GLY A 332 -9.36 14.57 -1.46
CA GLY A 332 -9.37 15.76 -0.61
C GLY A 332 -8.01 16.07 0.01
N LEU A 333 -7.33 15.05 0.57
CA LEU A 333 -5.98 15.17 1.14
C LEU A 333 -4.96 15.59 0.08
N SER A 334 -4.93 14.91 -1.07
CA SER A 334 -4.07 15.25 -2.21
C SER A 334 -4.27 16.70 -2.66
N THR A 335 -5.53 17.15 -2.72
CA THR A 335 -5.86 18.54 -3.09
C THR A 335 -5.38 19.53 -2.04
N GLU A 336 -5.52 19.22 -0.76
CA GLU A 336 -5.07 20.08 0.34
C GLU A 336 -3.54 20.21 0.34
N LEU A 337 -2.83 19.08 0.34
CA LEU A 337 -1.36 19.03 0.39
C LEU A 337 -0.71 19.67 -0.83
N ASN A 338 -1.38 19.64 -1.99
CA ASN A 338 -0.93 20.28 -3.22
C ASN A 338 -1.59 21.65 -3.46
N SER A 339 -2.05 22.32 -2.40
CA SER A 339 -2.61 23.67 -2.49
C SER A 339 -1.52 24.70 -2.86
N PRO A 340 -1.91 25.84 -3.46
CA PRO A 340 -0.97 26.91 -3.79
C PRO A 340 -0.17 27.37 -2.57
N LEU A 341 1.15 27.45 -2.74
CA LEU A 341 2.01 28.02 -1.72
C LEU A 341 1.83 29.54 -1.67
N THR A 342 1.89 30.09 -0.46
CA THR A 342 1.85 31.55 -0.24
C THR A 342 3.15 32.01 0.42
N PRO A 343 3.63 33.25 0.15
CA PRO A 343 4.84 33.74 0.77
C PRO A 343 4.76 33.71 2.30
N GLY A 344 5.69 33.02 2.95
CA GLY A 344 5.76 32.91 4.41
C GLY A 344 4.81 31.90 5.04
N ALA A 345 4.11 31.07 4.24
CA ALA A 345 3.40 29.91 4.78
C ALA A 345 4.39 28.86 5.32
N PRO A 346 3.97 28.04 6.31
CA PRO A 346 4.72 26.86 6.73
C PRO A 346 4.98 25.93 5.55
N GLN A 347 6.08 25.19 5.66
CA GLN A 347 6.53 24.23 4.65
C GLN A 347 5.56 23.04 4.50
N PHE A 348 5.00 22.56 5.62
CA PHE A 348 3.87 21.63 5.66
C PHE A 348 2.68 22.28 6.37
N SER A 349 1.53 22.41 5.71
CA SER A 349 0.41 23.23 6.19
C SER A 349 -0.91 22.47 6.39
N LEU A 350 -0.88 21.24 6.91
CA LEU A 350 -2.10 20.52 7.29
C LEU A 350 -2.37 20.68 8.79
N SER A 351 -3.49 21.32 9.14
CA SER A 351 -3.93 21.40 10.54
C SER A 351 -4.83 20.23 10.92
N LYS A 352 -4.85 19.86 12.22
CA LYS A 352 -5.74 18.80 12.74
C LYS A 352 -7.23 19.05 12.48
N SER A 353 -7.68 20.30 12.58
CA SER A 353 -9.07 20.65 12.29
C SER A 353 -9.41 20.42 10.82
N ARG A 354 -8.47 20.73 9.92
CA ARG A 354 -8.63 20.47 8.49
C ARG A 354 -8.58 18.99 8.16
N LEU A 355 -7.65 18.24 8.77
CA LEU A 355 -7.60 16.78 8.70
C LEU A 355 -8.96 16.18 9.05
N GLY A 356 -9.56 16.57 10.18
CA GLY A 356 -10.87 16.07 10.60
C GLY A 356 -11.98 16.29 9.57
N VAL A 357 -11.95 17.41 8.82
CA VAL A 357 -12.87 17.68 7.71
C VAL A 357 -12.60 16.79 6.49
N LEU A 358 -11.34 16.54 6.16
CA LEU A 358 -10.94 15.69 5.03
C LEU A 358 -11.25 14.20 5.27
N MET A 359 -11.23 13.77 6.54
CA MET A 359 -11.62 12.43 6.98
C MET A 359 -13.14 12.19 6.97
N GLN A 360 -13.94 13.24 6.81
CA GLN A 360 -15.39 13.17 6.98
C GLN A 360 -16.10 12.14 6.08
N PRO A 361 -15.74 11.94 4.78
CA PRO A 361 -16.38 10.93 3.94
C PRO A 361 -16.36 9.52 4.55
N MET A 362 -15.21 9.07 5.05
CA MET A 362 -15.09 7.76 5.70
C MET A 362 -15.75 7.71 7.07
N LYS A 363 -15.72 8.82 7.83
CA LYS A 363 -16.46 8.91 9.11
C LYS A 363 -17.96 8.84 8.89
N ASP A 364 -18.47 9.50 7.86
CA ASP A 364 -19.89 9.44 7.47
C ASP A 364 -20.25 8.02 7.04
N TRP A 365 -19.40 7.34 6.27
CA TRP A 365 -19.59 5.92 5.99
C TRP A 365 -19.67 5.10 7.28
N ALA A 366 -18.70 5.23 8.18
CA ALA A 366 -18.66 4.47 9.44
C ALA A 366 -19.85 4.80 10.38
N ASN A 367 -20.38 6.02 10.34
CA ASN A 367 -21.54 6.42 11.13
C ASN A 367 -22.87 5.99 10.50
N ASN A 368 -22.93 5.84 9.17
CA ASN A 368 -24.16 5.56 8.43
C ASN A 368 -24.33 4.07 8.09
N ILE A 369 -23.24 3.31 8.00
CA ILE A 369 -23.28 1.86 7.88
C ILE A 369 -24.06 1.29 9.07
N THR A 370 -25.05 0.43 8.76
CA THR A 370 -26.00 -0.18 9.71
C THR A 370 -27.04 0.73 10.36
N ASN A 371 -27.33 1.92 9.82
CA ASN A 371 -28.57 2.65 10.17
C ASN A 371 -29.81 1.97 9.57
N LEU A 372 -29.97 0.68 9.85
CA LEU A 372 -31.16 -0.09 9.55
C LEU A 372 -32.18 0.15 10.66
N ASP A 373 -33.30 0.75 10.29
CA ASP A 373 -34.47 0.84 11.17
C ASP A 373 -35.14 -0.54 11.21
N TYR A 374 -34.57 -1.45 12.02
CA TYR A 374 -35.07 -2.81 12.19
C TYR A 374 -36.52 -2.86 12.68
N GLU A 375 -36.99 -1.79 13.33
CA GLU A 375 -38.37 -1.65 13.77
C GLU A 375 -39.29 -1.41 12.58
N THR A 376 -38.96 -0.44 11.71
CA THR A 376 -39.69 -0.24 10.44
C THR A 376 -39.65 -1.49 9.56
N VAL A 377 -38.53 -2.21 9.54
CA VAL A 377 -38.41 -3.46 8.79
C VAL A 377 -39.33 -4.53 9.36
N ALA A 378 -39.33 -4.73 10.68
CA ALA A 378 -40.23 -5.67 11.36
C ALA A 378 -41.70 -5.35 11.03
N GLN A 379 -42.09 -4.08 11.13
CA GLN A 379 -43.45 -3.62 10.82
C GLN A 379 -43.84 -3.85 9.36
N ALA A 380 -42.88 -3.82 8.44
CA ALA A 380 -43.15 -3.99 7.01
C ALA A 380 -43.27 -5.45 6.56
N VAL A 381 -42.74 -6.41 7.33
CA VAL A 381 -42.63 -7.82 6.91
C VAL A 381 -43.54 -8.75 7.72
N LEU A 382 -43.90 -8.33 8.93
CA LEU A 382 -44.75 -9.11 9.82
C LEU A 382 -46.22 -8.72 9.67
N PRO A 383 -47.14 -9.69 9.77
CA PRO A 383 -48.56 -9.40 9.72
C PRO A 383 -49.00 -8.63 10.98
N GLN A 384 -49.98 -7.72 10.83
CA GLN A 384 -50.43 -6.84 11.92
C GLN A 384 -50.82 -7.60 13.19
N TRP A 385 -51.48 -8.76 13.07
CA TRP A 385 -51.90 -9.55 14.22
C TRP A 385 -50.72 -10.03 15.07
N TYR A 386 -49.55 -10.27 14.45
CA TYR A 386 -48.34 -10.66 15.17
C TYR A 386 -47.75 -9.48 15.92
N LEU A 387 -47.74 -8.28 15.32
CA LEU A 387 -47.30 -7.05 15.99
C LEU A 387 -48.20 -6.72 17.18
N ASP A 388 -49.51 -6.89 17.05
CA ASP A 388 -50.48 -6.69 18.14
C ASP A 388 -50.28 -7.72 19.27
N LEU A 389 -49.93 -8.96 18.92
CA LEU A 389 -49.59 -10.02 19.88
C LEU A 389 -48.29 -9.69 20.63
N GLN A 390 -47.25 -9.22 19.95
CA GLN A 390 -45.99 -8.79 20.59
C GLN A 390 -46.24 -7.63 21.57
N SER A 391 -47.02 -6.63 21.17
CA SER A 391 -47.40 -5.53 22.07
C SER A 391 -48.15 -6.04 23.31
N THR A 392 -49.00 -7.07 23.15
CA THR A 392 -49.67 -7.71 24.28
C THR A 392 -48.68 -8.44 25.21
N LEU A 393 -47.73 -9.20 24.66
CA LEU A 393 -46.68 -9.88 25.42
C LEU A 393 -45.80 -8.89 26.20
N GLU A 394 -45.48 -7.74 25.60
CA GLU A 394 -44.72 -6.66 26.26
C GLU A 394 -45.46 -6.14 27.49
N THR A 395 -46.79 -5.95 27.42
CA THR A 395 -47.59 -5.53 28.59
C THR A 395 -47.58 -6.55 29.74
N LEU A 396 -47.28 -7.81 29.44
CA LEU A 396 -47.13 -8.90 30.40
C LEU A 396 -45.69 -9.07 30.90
N GLY A 397 -44.76 -8.22 30.44
CA GLY A 397 -43.34 -8.24 30.83
C GLY A 397 -42.48 -9.20 30.00
N ILE A 398 -43.00 -9.73 28.89
CA ILE A 398 -42.25 -10.58 27.95
C ILE A 398 -41.83 -9.69 26.77
N ASN A 399 -40.54 -9.35 26.68
CA ASN A 399 -40.02 -8.45 25.65
C ASN A 399 -39.10 -9.21 24.69
N ILE A 400 -39.60 -9.57 23.51
CA ILE A 400 -38.85 -10.26 22.45
C ILE A 400 -39.16 -9.54 21.12
N PRO A 401 -38.59 -8.34 20.90
CA PRO A 401 -38.90 -7.54 19.73
C PRO A 401 -38.49 -8.30 18.47
N PRO A 402 -39.36 -8.40 17.46
CA PRO A 402 -38.97 -8.98 16.17
C PRO A 402 -37.80 -8.21 15.53
N ALA A 403 -37.71 -6.91 15.78
CA ALA A 403 -36.57 -6.08 15.40
C ALA A 403 -35.25 -6.58 16.00
N ASP A 404 -35.24 -7.07 17.24
CA ASP A 404 -34.03 -7.61 17.88
C ASP A 404 -33.65 -8.98 17.28
N ILE A 405 -34.62 -9.78 16.84
CA ILE A 405 -34.37 -11.04 16.12
C ILE A 405 -33.75 -10.76 14.75
N ILE A 406 -34.28 -9.79 14.00
CA ILE A 406 -33.72 -9.36 12.70
C ILE A 406 -32.31 -8.79 12.91
N ARG A 407 -32.12 -7.96 13.94
CA ARG A 407 -30.82 -7.41 14.31
C ARG A 407 -29.80 -8.52 14.61
N ALA A 408 -30.19 -9.54 15.38
CA ALA A 408 -29.31 -10.65 15.74
C ALA A 408 -28.84 -11.49 14.53
N VAL A 409 -29.53 -11.42 13.40
CA VAL A 409 -29.12 -12.06 12.13
C VAL A 409 -28.05 -11.24 11.41
N PHE A 410 -28.21 -9.91 11.32
CA PHE A 410 -27.37 -9.08 10.46
C PHE A 410 -26.19 -8.39 11.18
N ASP A 411 -26.37 -7.99 12.46
CA ASP A 411 -25.31 -7.32 13.22
C ASP A 411 -24.01 -8.13 13.33
N PRO A 412 -24.05 -9.47 13.53
CA PRO A 412 -22.83 -10.28 13.62
C PRO A 412 -21.96 -10.28 12.36
N ILE A 413 -22.51 -9.90 11.19
CA ILE A 413 -21.78 -9.83 9.93
C ILE A 413 -21.08 -8.47 9.79
N VAL A 414 -21.84 -7.40 10.04
CA VAL A 414 -21.43 -6.06 9.63
C VAL A 414 -20.62 -5.37 10.68
N GLN A 415 -21.03 -5.53 11.95
CA GLN A 415 -20.43 -4.83 13.06
C GLN A 415 -18.93 -5.18 13.17
N PRO A 416 -18.50 -6.46 13.05
CA PRO A 416 -17.08 -6.82 12.95
C PRO A 416 -16.26 -6.05 11.93
N ILE A 417 -16.79 -5.88 10.72
CA ILE A 417 -16.04 -5.32 9.59
C ILE A 417 -16.05 -3.81 9.64
N LYS A 418 -17.20 -3.23 9.99
CA LYS A 418 -17.32 -1.82 10.36
C LYS A 418 -16.31 -1.46 11.43
N ASP A 419 -16.31 -2.16 12.56
CA ASP A 419 -15.44 -1.87 13.70
C ASP A 419 -13.98 -2.11 13.33
N THR A 420 -13.69 -3.15 12.54
CA THR A 420 -12.33 -3.38 12.03
C THR A 420 -11.85 -2.21 11.17
N LEU A 421 -12.61 -1.81 10.15
CA LEU A 421 -12.20 -0.72 9.24
C LEU A 421 -12.17 0.63 9.97
N LYS A 422 -13.10 0.87 10.89
CA LYS A 422 -13.11 2.06 11.72
C LYS A 422 -11.90 2.10 12.65
N ASP A 423 -11.73 1.09 13.50
CA ASP A 423 -10.72 1.10 14.55
C ASP A 423 -9.31 0.90 13.96
N LYS A 424 -9.16 0.02 12.96
CA LYS A 424 -7.84 -0.35 12.42
C LYS A 424 -7.38 0.46 11.23
N ALA A 425 -8.27 1.17 10.52
CA ALA A 425 -7.88 2.02 9.40
C ALA A 425 -8.22 3.48 9.64
N ILE A 426 -9.49 3.84 9.88
CA ILE A 426 -9.91 5.25 9.91
C ILE A 426 -9.34 5.98 11.13
N ASP A 427 -9.58 5.45 12.34
CA ASP A 427 -9.24 6.14 13.59
C ASP A 427 -7.72 6.17 13.81
N LEU A 428 -7.04 5.04 13.58
CA LEU A 428 -5.57 4.97 13.68
C LEU A 428 -4.89 5.92 12.70
N ALA A 429 -5.40 6.04 11.47
CA ALA A 429 -4.76 6.91 10.50
C ALA A 429 -5.00 8.39 10.82
N GLU A 430 -6.18 8.77 11.32
CA GLU A 430 -6.39 10.14 11.82
C GLU A 430 -5.49 10.47 13.03
N GLU A 431 -5.36 9.54 13.97
CA GLU A 431 -4.47 9.68 15.13
C GLU A 431 -3.01 9.81 14.71
N TYR A 432 -2.57 8.97 13.77
CA TYR A 432 -1.21 8.99 13.23
C TYR A 432 -0.89 10.34 12.60
N VAL A 433 -1.71 10.81 11.66
CA VAL A 433 -1.48 12.11 10.99
C VAL A 433 -1.57 13.25 11.99
N GLY A 434 -2.52 13.18 12.93
CA GLY A 434 -2.64 14.15 14.00
C GLY A 434 -1.36 14.25 14.85
N THR A 435 -0.74 13.12 15.17
CA THR A 435 0.50 13.08 15.96
C THR A 435 1.69 13.59 15.15
N LEU A 436 1.76 13.23 13.86
CA LEU A 436 2.79 13.74 12.96
C LEU A 436 2.74 15.26 12.84
N ILE A 437 1.54 15.85 12.77
CA ILE A 437 1.36 17.32 12.77
C ILE A 437 1.97 17.94 14.02
N ASP A 438 1.68 17.40 15.22
CA ASP A 438 2.25 17.92 16.47
C ASP A 438 3.78 17.82 16.50
N GLU A 439 4.32 16.70 16.02
CA GLU A 439 5.76 16.43 16.01
C GLU A 439 6.51 17.31 15.01
N LEU A 440 5.92 17.59 13.84
CA LEU A 440 6.43 18.56 12.88
C LEU A 440 6.45 19.97 13.49
N GLU A 441 5.33 20.44 14.03
CA GLU A 441 5.24 21.76 14.68
C GLU A 441 6.27 21.94 15.81
N ALA A 442 6.59 20.86 16.54
CA ALA A 442 7.54 20.90 17.65
C ALA A 442 9.02 20.91 17.22
N LYS A 443 9.36 20.35 16.05
CA LYS A 443 10.75 20.03 15.67
C LYS A 443 11.23 20.72 14.40
N GLU A 444 10.33 21.17 13.53
CA GLU A 444 10.65 21.71 12.20
C GLU A 444 11.78 22.75 12.24
N ASP A 445 11.66 23.80 13.06
CA ASP A 445 12.63 24.90 13.12
C ASP A 445 14.05 24.42 13.48
N ALA A 446 14.15 23.47 14.42
CA ALA A 446 15.44 22.95 14.87
C ALA A 446 16.11 22.10 13.79
N VAL A 447 15.33 21.23 13.13
CA VAL A 447 15.81 20.39 12.02
C VAL A 447 16.19 21.25 10.82
N LEU A 448 15.37 22.24 10.48
CA LEU A 448 15.63 23.17 9.38
C LEU A 448 16.96 23.92 9.57
N SER A 449 17.21 24.43 10.78
CA SER A 449 18.46 25.13 11.09
C SER A 449 19.69 24.21 10.99
N GLU A 450 19.55 22.92 11.35
CA GLU A 450 20.60 21.92 11.17
C GLU A 450 20.91 21.73 9.68
N TYR A 451 19.87 21.60 8.86
CA TYR A 451 20.00 21.36 7.42
C TYR A 451 20.56 22.55 6.66
N ASP A 452 20.14 23.78 6.99
CA ASP A 452 20.71 25.00 6.43
C ASP A 452 22.23 25.08 6.69
N THR A 453 22.67 24.66 7.88
CA THR A 453 24.09 24.60 8.24
C THR A 453 24.84 23.56 7.39
N ARG A 454 24.28 22.35 7.23
CA ARG A 454 24.86 21.29 6.40
C ARG A 454 24.97 21.70 4.92
N LEU A 455 23.91 22.28 4.36
CA LEU A 455 23.89 22.78 2.97
C LEU A 455 24.91 23.88 2.73
N SER A 456 25.02 24.83 3.67
CA SER A 456 26.01 25.91 3.59
C SER A 456 27.44 25.39 3.65
N ALA A 457 27.71 24.36 4.46
CA ALA A 457 29.02 23.73 4.54
C ALA A 457 29.38 22.95 3.26
N ALA A 458 28.37 22.38 2.58
CA ALA A 458 28.53 21.58 1.37
C ALA A 458 28.76 22.41 0.10
N ALA A 459 28.43 23.69 0.09
CA ALA A 459 28.49 24.54 -1.09
C ALA A 459 29.93 24.81 -1.56
N ASP A 460 30.13 24.91 -2.89
CA ASP A 460 31.39 25.39 -3.46
C ASP A 460 31.64 26.85 -3.01
N PRO A 461 32.84 27.21 -2.51
CA PRO A 461 33.13 28.56 -2.04
C PRO A 461 33.04 29.65 -3.12
N ASN A 462 33.03 29.28 -4.40
CA ASN A 462 32.86 30.17 -5.55
C ASN A 462 31.42 30.21 -6.08
N LEU A 463 30.50 29.41 -5.51
CA LEU A 463 29.08 29.48 -5.81
C LEU A 463 28.42 30.56 -4.94
N ASN A 464 27.55 31.37 -5.53
CA ASN A 464 26.71 32.28 -4.75
C ASN A 464 25.52 31.50 -4.18
N GLY A 465 25.60 31.16 -2.89
CA GLY A 465 24.61 30.35 -2.19
C GLY A 465 24.90 28.85 -2.27
N THR A 466 23.86 28.05 -2.03
CA THR A 466 23.87 26.59 -2.00
C THR A 466 23.34 25.99 -3.29
N ALA A 467 23.32 24.65 -3.36
CA ALA A 467 22.62 23.93 -4.43
C ALA A 467 21.12 24.26 -4.48
N LEU A 468 20.48 24.49 -3.32
CA LEU A 468 19.07 24.83 -3.26
C LEU A 468 18.81 26.27 -3.77
N ASP A 469 19.70 27.22 -3.50
CA ASP A 469 19.60 28.59 -4.06
C ASP A 469 19.74 28.61 -5.60
N ASN A 470 20.31 27.54 -6.17
CA ASN A 470 20.50 27.34 -7.61
C ASN A 470 19.84 26.02 -8.08
N LEU A 471 18.69 25.67 -7.48
CA LEU A 471 18.05 24.36 -7.63
C LEU A 471 17.94 23.90 -9.09
N PHE A 472 17.50 24.76 -10.01
CA PHE A 472 17.29 24.38 -11.41
C PHE A 472 18.59 24.11 -12.20
N ASP A 473 19.73 24.57 -11.69
CA ASP A 473 21.07 24.32 -12.23
C ASP A 473 21.80 23.20 -11.47
N SER A 474 21.17 22.63 -10.43
CA SER A 474 21.75 21.59 -9.58
C SER A 474 21.59 20.18 -10.15
N GLY A 475 22.47 19.27 -9.71
CA GLY A 475 22.33 17.84 -9.96
C GLY A 475 21.02 17.28 -9.42
N LEU A 476 20.55 17.74 -8.26
CA LEU A 476 19.30 17.30 -7.64
C LEU A 476 18.10 17.44 -8.60
N TYR A 477 17.90 18.62 -9.19
CA TYR A 477 16.81 18.83 -10.15
C TYR A 477 17.09 18.15 -11.50
N ALA A 478 18.30 18.33 -12.04
CA ALA A 478 18.64 17.85 -13.37
C ALA A 478 18.57 16.32 -13.45
N HIS A 479 19.08 15.62 -12.44
CA HIS A 479 19.08 14.16 -12.41
C HIS A 479 17.66 13.62 -12.24
N ALA A 480 16.84 14.20 -11.35
CA ALA A 480 15.42 13.85 -11.18
C ALA A 480 14.62 14.03 -12.47
N PHE A 481 14.83 15.15 -13.17
CA PHE A 481 14.24 15.39 -14.48
C PHE A 481 14.70 14.36 -15.52
N ASN A 482 16.01 14.11 -15.60
CA ASN A 482 16.59 13.24 -16.62
C ASN A 482 16.17 11.79 -16.44
N ILE A 483 16.20 11.27 -15.22
CA ILE A 483 15.81 9.89 -14.96
C ILE A 483 14.34 9.66 -15.33
N ALA A 484 13.45 10.60 -14.97
CA ALA A 484 12.05 10.53 -15.38
C ALA A 484 11.89 10.55 -16.91
N ALA A 485 12.60 11.45 -17.60
CA ALA A 485 12.54 11.55 -19.06
C ALA A 485 13.00 10.26 -19.76
N VAL A 486 14.12 9.68 -19.33
CA VAL A 486 14.62 8.42 -19.93
C VAL A 486 13.75 7.22 -19.54
N THR A 487 13.14 7.22 -18.35
CA THR A 487 12.14 6.23 -17.96
C THR A 487 10.96 6.24 -18.91
N PHE A 488 10.42 7.40 -19.29
CA PHE A 488 9.31 7.45 -20.26
C PHE A 488 9.71 7.04 -21.68
N ALA A 489 10.99 7.19 -22.03
CA ALA A 489 11.50 6.70 -23.31
C ALA A 489 11.63 5.17 -23.32
N ASP A 490 12.02 4.57 -22.18
CA ASP A 490 12.09 3.13 -21.99
C ASP A 490 11.98 2.75 -20.50
N HIS A 491 10.89 2.09 -20.11
CA HIS A 491 10.63 1.74 -18.72
C HIS A 491 11.71 0.80 -18.12
N ARG A 492 12.44 0.06 -18.96
CA ARG A 492 13.55 -0.81 -18.51
C ARG A 492 14.68 -0.02 -17.86
N MET A 493 14.68 1.31 -17.96
CA MET A 493 15.61 2.16 -17.23
C MET A 493 15.51 2.00 -15.71
N VAL A 494 14.30 1.72 -15.21
CA VAL A 494 14.01 1.61 -13.77
C VAL A 494 13.33 0.30 -13.37
N VAL A 495 12.63 -0.36 -14.30
CA VAL A 495 12.01 -1.67 -14.08
C VAL A 495 13.09 -2.75 -14.26
N PRO A 496 13.44 -3.51 -13.20
CA PRO A 496 14.40 -4.61 -13.32
C PRO A 496 13.85 -5.72 -14.22
N ALA A 497 14.76 -6.48 -14.86
CA ALA A 497 14.36 -7.66 -15.61
C ALA A 497 13.80 -8.74 -14.66
N SER A 498 12.98 -9.66 -15.20
CA SER A 498 12.43 -10.76 -14.41
C SER A 498 13.55 -11.60 -13.78
N GLY A 499 13.55 -11.70 -12.44
CA GLY A 499 14.57 -12.41 -11.66
C GLY A 499 15.80 -11.60 -11.28
N ASP A 500 15.96 -10.38 -11.81
CA ASP A 500 17.04 -9.47 -11.41
C ASP A 500 16.68 -8.70 -10.13
N GLN A 501 17.71 -8.30 -9.39
CA GLN A 501 17.58 -7.36 -8.27
C GLN A 501 17.49 -5.93 -8.81
N GLY A 502 16.60 -5.13 -8.23
CA GLY A 502 16.42 -3.71 -8.55
C GLY A 502 16.36 -2.84 -7.29
N PRO A 503 15.96 -1.56 -7.43
CA PRO A 503 15.70 -0.71 -6.27
C PRO A 503 14.74 -1.37 -5.28
N ALA A 504 14.98 -1.22 -3.98
CA ALA A 504 14.11 -1.81 -2.94
C ALA A 504 12.90 -0.93 -2.59
N SER A 505 13.04 0.39 -2.72
CA SER A 505 11.98 1.37 -2.52
C SER A 505 12.26 2.61 -3.37
N PHE A 506 11.25 3.45 -3.60
CA PHE A 506 11.48 4.80 -4.14
C PHE A 506 12.33 5.63 -3.17
N ASP A 507 12.16 5.40 -1.86
CA ASP A 507 12.72 6.23 -0.79
C ASP A 507 14.07 5.72 -0.27
N ALA A 508 14.52 4.58 -0.80
CA ALA A 508 15.77 3.95 -0.38
C ALA A 508 16.99 4.77 -0.84
N SER A 509 18.01 4.82 0.00
CA SER A 509 19.33 5.33 -0.40
C SER A 509 19.90 4.49 -1.55
N HIS A 510 20.72 5.11 -2.40
CA HIS A 510 21.42 4.44 -3.52
C HIS A 510 20.52 3.86 -4.61
N THR A 511 19.21 4.11 -4.58
CA THR A 511 18.26 3.71 -5.63
C THR A 511 18.74 4.04 -7.05
N PRO A 512 19.33 5.23 -7.34
CA PRO A 512 19.85 5.54 -8.67
C PRO A 512 20.97 4.59 -9.12
N ALA A 513 21.76 4.06 -8.20
CA ALA A 513 22.83 3.11 -8.50
C ALA A 513 22.30 1.73 -8.92
N TRP A 514 21.08 1.36 -8.52
CA TRP A 514 20.40 0.12 -8.91
C TRP A 514 19.67 0.21 -10.26
N MET A 515 19.49 1.41 -10.81
CA MET A 515 18.83 1.64 -12.10
C MET A 515 19.80 1.45 -13.27
N GLN A 516 19.28 1.20 -14.48
CA GLN A 516 20.14 1.00 -15.66
C GLN A 516 21.09 2.19 -15.93
N PRO A 517 20.70 3.47 -15.80
CA PRO A 517 21.66 4.57 -15.94
C PRO A 517 22.74 4.61 -14.85
N GLY A 518 22.48 4.01 -13.68
CA GLY A 518 23.47 3.85 -12.61
C GLY A 518 24.43 2.69 -12.87
N VAL A 519 23.92 1.55 -13.35
CA VAL A 519 24.70 0.33 -13.59
C VAL A 519 25.46 0.36 -14.93
N CYS A 520 24.88 0.96 -15.96
CA CYS A 520 25.45 1.02 -17.30
C CYS A 520 26.32 2.28 -17.50
N ASP A 521 27.65 2.11 -17.52
CA ASP A 521 28.61 3.20 -17.68
C ASP A 521 28.39 4.10 -18.90
N TYR A 522 27.87 3.55 -20.01
CA TYR A 522 27.63 4.33 -21.24
C TYR A 522 26.42 5.27 -21.15
N LEU A 523 25.45 4.96 -20.28
CA LEU A 523 24.26 5.80 -20.04
C LEU A 523 24.53 6.87 -18.99
N ARG A 524 25.37 6.56 -17.99
CA ARG A 524 25.57 7.40 -16.80
C ARG A 524 25.90 8.87 -17.13
N PRO A 525 26.84 9.22 -18.04
CA PRO A 525 27.16 10.62 -18.33
C PRO A 525 26.01 11.39 -19.00
N ALA A 526 25.09 10.69 -19.68
CA ALA A 526 23.95 11.31 -20.34
C ALA A 526 22.81 11.61 -19.36
N VAL A 527 22.58 10.73 -18.38
CA VAL A 527 21.48 10.85 -17.42
C VAL A 527 21.91 11.60 -16.16
N PHE A 528 23.12 11.31 -15.67
CA PHE A 528 23.72 11.81 -14.44
C PHE A 528 25.04 12.57 -14.71
N PRO A 529 24.99 13.71 -15.43
CA PRO A 529 26.18 14.41 -15.93
C PRO A 529 27.10 14.98 -14.84
N LEU A 530 26.67 15.03 -13.58
CA LEU A 530 27.48 15.47 -12.44
C LEU A 530 27.94 14.30 -11.54
N GLY A 531 27.51 13.07 -11.82
CA GLY A 531 27.70 11.89 -10.95
C GLY A 531 26.40 11.41 -10.32
N ILE A 532 26.46 10.37 -9.49
CA ILE A 532 25.27 9.70 -8.90
C ILE A 532 25.19 9.80 -7.37
N ASP A 533 26.24 10.30 -6.73
CA ASP A 533 26.35 10.41 -5.27
C ASP A 533 25.74 11.72 -4.75
N THR A 534 25.63 11.86 -3.43
CA THR A 534 25.15 13.10 -2.79
C THR A 534 25.94 14.33 -3.24
N LYS A 535 27.26 14.20 -3.44
CA LYS A 535 28.10 15.29 -3.94
C LYS A 535 27.61 15.77 -5.30
N ALA A 536 27.29 14.86 -6.20
CA ALA A 536 26.76 15.17 -7.52
C ALA A 536 25.40 15.87 -7.42
N LEU A 537 24.51 15.41 -6.54
CA LEU A 537 23.19 16.04 -6.33
C LEU A 537 23.30 17.48 -5.82
N LEU A 538 24.28 17.76 -4.96
CA LEU A 538 24.57 19.09 -4.41
C LEU A 538 25.52 19.93 -5.27
N SER A 539 25.99 19.40 -6.40
CA SER A 539 26.83 20.16 -7.35
C SER A 539 25.95 20.97 -8.30
N VAL A 540 26.46 22.11 -8.77
CA VAL A 540 25.73 23.03 -9.65
C VAL A 540 26.52 23.26 -10.94
N ARG A 541 25.85 23.20 -12.10
CA ARG A 541 26.43 23.60 -13.39
C ARG A 541 25.76 24.88 -13.85
N LYS A 542 26.46 26.01 -13.71
CA LYS A 542 25.94 27.34 -14.03
C LYS A 542 26.83 28.04 -15.03
N ASP A 543 26.22 28.63 -16.07
CA ASP A 543 26.93 29.35 -17.13
C ASP A 543 28.08 28.53 -17.77
N GLY A 544 27.91 27.20 -17.86
CA GLY A 544 28.90 26.27 -18.41
C GLY A 544 30.08 25.95 -17.48
N THR A 545 30.03 26.37 -16.23
CA THR A 545 31.04 26.07 -15.19
C THR A 545 30.45 25.13 -14.15
N ASP A 546 31.23 24.11 -13.78
CA ASP A 546 30.87 23.18 -12.70
C ASP A 546 31.37 23.72 -11.36
N HIS A 547 30.45 23.80 -10.40
CA HIS A 547 30.68 24.13 -9.00
C HIS A 547 30.45 22.87 -8.17
N PRO A 548 31.47 22.03 -7.98
CA PRO A 548 31.33 20.78 -7.25
C PRO A 548 31.10 21.03 -5.74
N ALA A 549 30.16 20.31 -5.15
CA ALA A 549 29.99 20.33 -3.70
C ALA A 549 31.27 19.84 -2.98
N THR A 550 31.51 20.35 -1.77
CA THR A 550 32.72 20.10 -0.98
C THR A 550 32.63 18.83 -0.11
N ILE A 551 31.46 18.20 -0.04
CA ILE A 551 31.22 17.00 0.77
C ILE A 551 31.97 15.78 0.25
N THR A 552 32.35 14.92 1.18
CA THR A 552 32.98 13.61 0.91
C THR A 552 32.14 12.43 1.40
N GLU A 553 31.12 12.72 2.19
CA GLU A 553 30.15 11.77 2.71
C GLU A 553 29.02 11.58 1.69
N ASP A 554 28.37 10.42 1.77
CA ASP A 554 27.23 10.06 0.93
C ASP A 554 26.05 9.63 1.79
N ALA A 555 24.90 9.33 1.17
CA ALA A 555 23.73 8.83 1.89
C ALA A 555 24.06 7.52 2.65
N PRO A 556 23.45 7.31 3.84
CA PRO A 556 23.71 6.14 4.66
C PRO A 556 23.54 4.81 3.90
N VAL A 557 24.39 3.85 4.23
CA VAL A 557 24.33 2.47 3.75
C VAL A 557 23.56 1.65 4.77
N GLU A 558 22.35 1.19 4.44
CA GLU A 558 21.49 0.44 5.35
C GLU A 558 21.97 -1.01 5.50
N CYS A 559 23.07 -1.22 6.22
CA CYS A 559 23.58 -2.55 6.53
C CYS A 559 23.97 -2.61 8.00
N HIS A 560 23.56 -3.65 8.71
CA HIS A 560 23.82 -3.82 10.13
C HIS A 560 24.97 -4.79 10.36
N SER A 561 25.76 -4.48 11.39
CA SER A 561 26.88 -5.31 11.84
C SER A 561 27.13 -5.06 13.33
N GLY A 562 26.63 -5.96 14.16
CA GLY A 562 26.76 -5.95 15.63
C GLY A 562 25.76 -5.06 16.38
N LYS A 563 24.99 -4.21 15.68
CA LYS A 563 24.06 -3.22 16.29
C LYS A 563 22.83 -2.98 15.41
N LEU A 564 21.64 -2.93 16.03
CA LEU A 564 20.39 -2.59 15.36
C LEU A 564 20.14 -1.07 15.31
N GLU A 565 20.69 -0.34 16.27
CA GLU A 565 20.44 1.10 16.43
C GLU A 565 21.29 2.00 15.51
N SER A 566 22.22 1.42 14.76
CA SER A 566 23.12 2.13 13.86
C SER A 566 23.56 1.25 12.68
N PHE A 567 23.77 1.87 11.53
CA PHE A 567 24.36 1.18 10.38
C PHE A 567 25.87 0.99 10.51
N ALA A 568 26.39 0.00 9.79
CA ALA A 568 27.80 -0.34 9.73
C ALA A 568 28.59 0.78 9.01
N PRO A 569 29.59 1.40 9.66
CA PRO A 569 30.35 2.50 9.05
C PRO A 569 31.25 2.06 7.89
N ASN A 570 31.58 0.76 7.81
CA ASN A 570 32.35 0.16 6.73
C ASN A 570 31.72 -1.19 6.36
N ALA A 571 30.51 -1.14 5.82
CA ALA A 571 29.74 -2.34 5.48
C ALA A 571 30.47 -3.20 4.44
N SER A 572 30.47 -4.50 4.67
CA SER A 572 30.89 -5.53 3.71
C SER A 572 29.69 -6.19 3.05
N THR A 573 29.92 -6.99 2.00
CA THR A 573 28.86 -7.80 1.37
C THR A 573 28.11 -8.69 2.37
N ALA A 574 28.80 -9.19 3.40
CA ALA A 574 28.16 -10.00 4.44
C ALA A 574 27.25 -9.16 5.34
N ASP A 575 27.63 -7.91 5.65
CA ASP A 575 26.81 -7.01 6.46
C ASP A 575 25.56 -6.53 5.71
N CYS A 576 25.59 -6.57 4.38
CA CYS A 576 24.49 -6.14 3.50
C CYS A 576 23.66 -7.31 2.96
N ALA A 577 23.85 -8.53 3.46
CA ALA A 577 23.02 -9.67 3.07
C ALA A 577 21.55 -9.38 3.42
N VAL A 578 20.67 -9.40 2.41
CA VAL A 578 19.24 -9.11 2.60
C VAL A 578 18.61 -10.22 3.43
N THR A 579 17.89 -9.84 4.48
CA THR A 579 17.23 -10.74 5.42
C THR A 579 15.89 -10.13 5.88
N ASP A 580 15.03 -10.93 6.49
CA ASP A 580 13.81 -10.41 7.10
C ASP A 580 14.09 -9.76 8.47
N LEU A 581 13.19 -8.87 8.91
CA LEU A 581 13.35 -8.14 10.16
C LEU A 581 13.43 -9.07 11.38
N ALA A 582 12.68 -10.17 11.40
CA ALA A 582 12.68 -11.09 12.53
C ALA A 582 14.03 -11.82 12.64
N ALA A 583 14.58 -12.27 11.52
CA ALA A 583 15.89 -12.87 11.43
C ALA A 583 17.00 -11.90 11.83
N LEU A 584 16.95 -10.64 11.37
CA LEU A 584 17.91 -9.60 11.77
C LEU A 584 17.89 -9.33 13.29
N ILE A 585 16.69 -9.26 13.88
CA ILE A 585 16.52 -9.06 15.33
C ILE A 585 17.04 -10.26 16.14
N LEU A 586 16.81 -11.47 15.65
CA LEU A 586 17.20 -12.71 16.34
C LEU A 586 18.67 -13.08 16.18
N ASP A 587 19.36 -12.57 15.15
CA ASP A 587 20.79 -12.77 14.96
C ASP A 587 21.57 -12.09 16.10
N PRO A 588 22.37 -12.83 16.90
CA PRO A 588 23.23 -12.25 17.93
C PRO A 588 24.27 -11.24 17.38
N GLY A 589 24.61 -11.37 16.09
CA GLY A 589 25.48 -10.47 15.37
C GLY A 589 24.75 -9.28 14.75
N HIS A 590 23.42 -9.25 14.75
CA HIS A 590 22.61 -8.25 14.04
C HIS A 590 23.17 -7.94 12.64
N GLN A 591 23.55 -8.97 11.90
CA GLN A 591 24.22 -8.84 10.62
C GLN A 591 23.19 -8.95 9.49
N GLY A 592 23.21 -8.01 8.55
CA GLY A 592 22.35 -8.01 7.38
C GLY A 592 21.61 -6.69 7.16
N SER A 593 20.75 -6.69 6.16
CA SER A 593 19.88 -5.55 5.82
C SER A 593 18.46 -6.01 5.58
N VAL A 594 17.48 -5.18 5.93
CA VAL A 594 16.06 -5.45 5.62
C VAL A 594 15.64 -4.92 4.25
N SER A 595 16.55 -4.23 3.53
CA SER A 595 16.29 -3.61 2.24
C SER A 595 17.53 -3.67 1.33
N ARG A 596 17.47 -3.03 0.16
CA ARG A 596 18.65 -2.78 -0.70
C ARG A 596 19.05 -1.30 -0.72
N ALA A 597 18.85 -0.57 0.39
CA ALA A 597 19.27 0.83 0.53
C ALA A 597 20.80 0.96 0.73
N PHE A 598 21.57 0.37 -0.19
CA PHE A 598 23.03 0.35 -0.22
C PHE A 598 23.51 0.21 -1.68
N PRO A 599 24.76 0.58 -2.02
CA PRO A 599 25.27 0.44 -3.39
C PRO A 599 25.26 -1.02 -3.89
N PRO A 600 24.97 -1.29 -5.18
CA PRO A 600 24.96 -2.65 -5.73
C PRO A 600 26.26 -3.43 -5.52
N GLY A 601 27.41 -2.75 -5.44
CA GLY A 601 28.71 -3.39 -5.18
C GLY A 601 28.85 -4.05 -3.81
N LEU A 602 27.93 -3.77 -2.87
CA LEU A 602 27.83 -4.46 -1.58
C LEU A 602 26.81 -5.60 -1.60
N SER A 603 26.13 -5.85 -2.72
CA SER A 603 25.23 -6.98 -2.91
C SER A 603 25.99 -8.24 -3.31
N ASP A 604 25.52 -9.40 -2.88
CA ASP A 604 25.95 -10.70 -3.39
C ASP A 604 25.32 -11.02 -4.77
N ALA A 605 24.21 -10.34 -5.10
CA ALA A 605 23.54 -10.34 -6.39
C ALA A 605 23.39 -8.89 -6.91
N PRO A 606 24.45 -8.28 -7.46
CA PRO A 606 24.37 -6.92 -7.99
C PRO A 606 23.48 -6.84 -9.23
N ALA A 607 22.84 -5.69 -9.44
CA ALA A 607 22.10 -5.41 -10.68
C ALA A 607 23.02 -5.51 -11.91
N THR A 608 22.47 -5.99 -13.03
CA THR A 608 23.21 -6.15 -14.29
C THR A 608 22.83 -5.08 -15.30
N CYS A 609 23.82 -4.64 -16.09
CA CYS A 609 23.55 -3.74 -17.21
C CYS A 609 22.93 -4.54 -18.37
N LEU A 610 21.72 -4.16 -18.76
CA LEU A 610 20.94 -4.84 -19.80
C LEU A 610 21.33 -4.44 -21.24
N ASN A 611 22.31 -3.53 -21.39
CA ASN A 611 22.74 -2.98 -22.69
C ASN A 611 21.56 -2.44 -23.53
N VAL A 612 20.66 -1.69 -22.87
CA VAL A 612 19.48 -1.09 -23.50
C VAL A 612 19.89 0.02 -24.48
N ALA A 613 19.41 -0.07 -25.73
CA ALA A 613 19.53 1.01 -26.69
C ALA A 613 18.28 1.90 -26.63
N VAL A 614 18.47 3.18 -26.32
CA VAL A 614 17.39 4.19 -26.29
C VAL A 614 17.71 5.30 -27.29
N PRO A 615 16.79 5.61 -28.22
CA PRO A 615 16.99 6.66 -29.20
C PRO A 615 17.40 7.99 -28.57
N GLY A 616 18.54 8.52 -29.03
CA GLY A 616 19.09 9.80 -28.58
C GLY A 616 19.99 9.72 -27.33
N LEU A 617 20.18 8.54 -26.76
CA LEU A 617 21.25 8.25 -25.79
C LEU A 617 22.44 7.56 -26.48
N PRO A 618 23.62 7.48 -25.82
CA PRO A 618 24.75 6.70 -26.34
C PRO A 618 24.38 5.24 -26.56
N ASP A 619 24.89 4.65 -27.64
CA ASP A 619 24.68 3.23 -27.94
C ASP A 619 25.38 2.33 -26.90
N PRO A 620 24.80 1.15 -26.58
CA PRO A 620 25.47 0.17 -25.75
C PRO A 620 26.81 -0.25 -26.38
N PRO A 621 27.83 -0.57 -25.57
CA PRO A 621 29.09 -1.08 -26.09
C PRO A 621 28.82 -2.34 -26.92
N ALA A 622 29.57 -2.52 -28.01
CA ALA A 622 29.46 -3.72 -28.82
C ALA A 622 29.68 -4.94 -27.93
N ASN A 623 28.68 -5.83 -27.84
CA ASN A 623 28.85 -7.13 -27.22
C ASN A 623 30.13 -7.75 -27.78
N PRO A 624 31.04 -8.30 -26.96
CA PRO A 624 32.20 -9.02 -27.47
C PRO A 624 31.68 -10.16 -28.34
N SER A 625 31.65 -9.90 -29.65
CA SER A 625 31.19 -10.86 -30.64
C SER A 625 32.06 -12.10 -30.54
N GLY A 626 31.41 -13.25 -30.55
CA GLY A 626 32.01 -14.56 -30.33
C GLY A 626 33.38 -14.72 -31.00
N GLY A 627 34.41 -14.79 -30.16
CA GLY A 627 35.75 -15.23 -30.48
C GLY A 627 36.12 -16.33 -29.51
N ALA A 628 36.44 -17.50 -30.05
CA ALA A 628 36.73 -18.72 -29.31
C ALA A 628 37.76 -18.54 -28.17
N GLY A 629 37.41 -19.06 -26.99
CA GLY A 629 38.32 -19.66 -26.02
C GLY A 629 39.38 -18.78 -25.34
N GLY A 630 39.24 -18.60 -24.03
CA GLY A 630 40.40 -18.48 -23.13
C GLY A 630 40.37 -17.35 -22.12
N THR A 631 40.18 -17.75 -20.86
CA THR A 631 40.66 -17.14 -19.60
C THR A 631 40.07 -15.79 -19.14
N ALA A 632 39.49 -15.87 -17.93
CA ALA A 632 39.10 -14.78 -17.06
C ALA A 632 40.24 -13.76 -16.85
N GLY A 633 39.89 -12.48 -16.95
CA GLY A 633 40.76 -11.34 -16.64
C GLY A 633 40.07 -10.44 -15.62
N THR A 634 40.61 -10.45 -14.41
CA THR A 634 40.27 -9.67 -13.23
C THR A 634 40.35 -8.16 -13.48
N ALA A 635 39.47 -7.40 -12.82
CA ALA A 635 39.51 -5.94 -12.75
C ALA A 635 40.87 -5.43 -12.24
N GLY A 636 41.49 -4.52 -13.00
CA GLY A 636 42.78 -3.93 -12.67
C GLY A 636 42.66 -2.74 -11.72
N THR A 637 43.23 -2.89 -10.52
CA THR A 637 43.73 -1.80 -9.69
C THR A 637 45.04 -1.27 -10.26
N GLY A 638 45.19 0.05 -10.37
CA GLY A 638 46.44 0.70 -10.80
C GLY A 638 47.56 0.60 -9.76
N GLY A 639 48.81 0.49 -10.22
CA GLY A 639 50.01 0.57 -9.39
C GLY A 639 51.29 0.12 -10.13
N ASP A 640 52.35 0.91 -9.98
CA ASP A 640 53.57 0.99 -10.79
C ASP A 640 54.55 -0.23 -10.84
N ALA A 641 55.30 -0.20 -11.94
CA ALA A 641 56.57 -0.84 -12.33
C ALA A 641 57.45 -1.59 -11.30
N GLY A 642 57.89 -2.80 -11.71
CA GLY A 642 59.14 -3.43 -11.23
C GLY A 642 59.23 -4.94 -11.49
N ASN A 643 60.02 -5.36 -12.49
CA ASN A 643 60.39 -6.76 -12.78
C ASN A 643 61.89 -6.99 -12.39
N PRO A 644 62.50 -8.20 -12.40
CA PRO A 644 62.03 -9.59 -12.20
C PRO A 644 62.83 -10.36 -11.10
N SER A 645 62.36 -11.56 -10.68
CA SER A 645 63.13 -12.84 -10.80
C SER A 645 62.64 -14.00 -9.90
N GLY A 646 62.62 -15.22 -10.49
CA GLY A 646 62.63 -16.54 -9.85
C GLY A 646 61.27 -17.06 -9.35
N GLY A 647 60.77 -18.26 -9.60
CA GLY A 647 61.32 -19.49 -10.17
C GLY A 647 60.63 -20.70 -9.49
N SER A 648 60.24 -21.70 -10.28
CA SER A 648 60.03 -23.12 -9.91
C SER A 648 58.65 -23.61 -9.43
N ALA A 649 57.99 -24.32 -10.36
CA ALA A 649 57.56 -25.74 -10.28
C ALA A 649 56.65 -26.25 -9.13
N GLY A 650 55.55 -26.89 -9.53
CA GLY A 650 54.78 -27.78 -8.66
C GLY A 650 53.51 -28.34 -9.31
N ALA A 651 53.67 -29.32 -10.20
CA ALA A 651 52.58 -30.07 -10.81
C ALA A 651 52.00 -31.11 -9.83
N SER A 652 50.67 -31.26 -9.81
CA SER A 652 49.99 -32.56 -9.66
C SER A 652 48.56 -32.41 -10.18
N GLY A 653 48.14 -33.34 -11.05
CA GLY A 653 46.89 -33.25 -11.79
C GLY A 653 45.90 -34.37 -11.48
N SER A 654 44.64 -34.07 -11.79
CA SER A 654 43.54 -34.93 -12.33
C SER A 654 43.08 -36.17 -11.54
N PRO A 655 41.90 -36.77 -11.86
CA PRO A 655 40.76 -36.35 -12.73
C PRO A 655 39.45 -36.21 -11.90
N GLY A 656 38.34 -35.59 -12.32
CA GLY A 656 37.61 -35.69 -13.58
C GLY A 656 36.47 -36.72 -13.45
N ASN A 657 35.22 -36.26 -13.32
CA ASN A 657 34.02 -37.03 -13.70
C ASN A 657 32.86 -36.08 -14.04
N ASN A 658 32.36 -36.22 -15.26
CA ASN A 658 31.17 -35.58 -15.84
C ASN A 658 29.90 -36.36 -15.48
N ALA A 659 28.78 -35.64 -15.32
CA ALA A 659 27.42 -35.94 -15.84
C ALA A 659 26.43 -34.99 -15.12
N SER A 660 25.89 -33.93 -15.73
CA SER A 660 24.76 -33.87 -16.68
C SER A 660 23.42 -34.41 -16.14
N GLY A 661 22.40 -33.56 -16.11
CA GLY A 661 20.98 -33.94 -16.09
C GLY A 661 20.16 -33.18 -15.06
N GLY A 662 19.23 -32.34 -15.54
CA GLY A 662 18.31 -31.52 -14.75
C GLY A 662 17.07 -32.24 -14.23
N GLY A 663 16.15 -31.45 -13.69
CA GLY A 663 14.78 -31.85 -13.35
C GLY A 663 14.38 -31.51 -11.91
N ASP A 664 13.37 -30.65 -11.82
CA ASP A 664 12.23 -30.71 -10.90
C ASP A 664 12.35 -30.20 -9.45
N ASP A 665 11.68 -29.08 -9.22
CA ASP A 665 10.46 -28.96 -8.38
C ASP A 665 10.42 -29.77 -7.08
N GLY A 666 10.86 -29.13 -6.00
CA GLY A 666 10.72 -29.61 -4.62
C GLY A 666 9.51 -29.02 -3.91
N GLY A 667 8.30 -29.44 -4.31
CA GLY A 667 7.10 -29.28 -3.50
C GLY A 667 7.11 -30.24 -2.30
N CYS A 668 7.01 -29.71 -1.08
CA CYS A 668 6.83 -30.52 0.12
C CYS A 668 5.34 -30.78 0.37
N GLY A 669 4.84 -31.88 -0.21
CA GLY A 669 3.58 -32.49 0.19
C GLY A 669 3.76 -33.40 1.40
N CYS A 670 2.99 -33.16 2.46
CA CYS A 670 2.78 -34.14 3.52
C CYS A 670 1.53 -34.98 3.22
N ARG A 671 1.75 -36.30 3.09
CA ARG A 671 0.72 -37.32 2.85
C ARG A 671 -0.22 -37.50 4.04
N THR A 672 -1.45 -37.79 3.67
CA THR A 672 -2.60 -38.25 4.45
C THR A 672 -2.39 -39.62 5.11
N THR A 673 -2.98 -39.78 6.30
CA THR A 673 -3.44 -41.08 6.81
C THR A 673 -4.92 -40.97 7.13
N GLY A 674 -5.73 -41.77 6.44
CA GLY A 674 -7.18 -41.84 6.61
C GLY A 674 -7.64 -42.72 7.77
N GLY A 675 -8.91 -42.53 8.10
CA GLY A 675 -9.69 -43.17 9.17
C GLY A 675 -10.47 -42.06 9.87
N GLY A 676 -11.69 -41.70 9.48
CA GLY A 676 -12.84 -42.59 9.35
C GLY A 676 -13.53 -42.64 10.70
N ASP A 677 -14.37 -41.65 11.01
CA ASP A 677 -15.64 -41.83 11.75
C ASP A 677 -16.42 -40.51 11.80
N SER A 678 -17.70 -40.66 11.48
CA SER A 678 -18.78 -39.69 11.41
C SER A 678 -19.34 -39.35 12.79
N HIS A 679 -19.36 -38.08 13.20
CA HIS A 679 -20.30 -37.43 14.14
C HIS A 679 -20.04 -35.91 13.99
N GLY A 680 -20.99 -35.06 13.57
CA GLY A 680 -22.23 -34.75 14.26
C GLY A 680 -22.11 -33.32 14.82
N SER A 681 -22.55 -32.34 14.03
CA SER A 681 -22.69 -30.93 14.36
C SER A 681 -23.54 -30.71 15.61
N THR A 682 -23.15 -29.82 16.51
CA THR A 682 -23.99 -28.95 17.38
C THR A 682 -23.17 -28.38 18.55
N ALA A 683 -23.21 -27.05 18.73
CA ALA A 683 -23.24 -26.33 20.02
C ALA A 683 -22.55 -24.96 19.92
N LEU A 684 -23.28 -23.97 19.40
CA LEU A 684 -23.03 -22.55 19.63
C LEU A 684 -24.40 -21.93 19.91
N LEU A 685 -24.69 -21.71 21.19
CA LEU A 685 -25.70 -20.79 21.74
C LEU A 685 -25.79 -21.08 23.26
N PHE A 686 -25.38 -20.10 24.07
CA PHE A 686 -25.72 -19.82 25.48
C PHE A 686 -24.49 -19.28 26.23
N GLY A 687 -24.49 -17.98 26.54
CA GLY A 687 -23.46 -17.42 27.41
C GLY A 687 -23.33 -15.90 27.51
N LEU A 688 -24.40 -15.11 27.40
CA LEU A 688 -24.39 -13.71 27.84
C LEU A 688 -25.10 -13.60 29.19
N GLY A 689 -24.32 -13.30 30.24
CA GLY A 689 -24.86 -12.94 31.55
C GLY A 689 -23.89 -13.19 32.70
N LEU A 690 -23.45 -12.09 33.35
CA LEU A 690 -22.69 -12.00 34.61
C LEU A 690 -21.16 -11.94 34.49
N LEU A 691 -20.61 -10.73 34.29
CA LEU A 691 -19.31 -10.32 34.85
C LEU A 691 -19.20 -8.79 34.96
N ALA A 692 -20.13 -8.17 35.69
CA ALA A 692 -19.98 -6.82 36.22
C ALA A 692 -20.01 -6.90 37.74
N LEU A 693 -18.86 -7.21 38.37
CA LEU A 693 -18.54 -6.92 39.79
C LEU A 693 -17.18 -7.52 40.17
N ARG A 694 -16.08 -6.77 39.97
CA ARG A 694 -14.92 -6.64 40.89
C ARG A 694 -13.71 -6.06 40.16
N ARG A 695 -13.45 -4.76 40.35
CA ARG A 695 -12.13 -4.29 40.82
C ARG A 695 -12.17 -2.79 41.13
N ARG A 696 -12.41 -2.50 42.41
CA ARG A 696 -11.95 -1.26 43.05
C ARG A 696 -11.49 -1.60 44.47
N ARG A 697 -10.19 -1.86 44.64
CA ARG A 697 -9.33 -1.32 45.73
C ARG A 697 -8.00 -2.07 45.90
N ARG A 698 -6.93 -1.24 45.78
CA ARG A 698 -5.70 -1.13 46.58
C ARG A 698 -4.56 -2.13 46.39
N GLY A 699 -3.39 -1.54 46.16
CA GLY A 699 -2.03 -2.09 46.09
C GLY A 699 -1.18 -1.07 45.40
#